data_AF-D2VZU8-F1
#
_entry.id   AF-D2VZU8-F1
#
_cell.length_a   1.000
_cell.length_b   1.000
_cell.length_c   1.000
_cell.angle_alpha   90.00
_cell.angle_beta   90.00
_cell.angle_gamma   90.00
#
_symmetry.space_group_name_H-M   'P 1'
#
loop_
_entity.id
_entity.type
_entity.pdbx_description
1 polymer ?
#
loop_
_entity_poly.entity_id
_entity_poly.type
_entity_poly.pdbx_seq_one_letter_code
_entity_poly.pdbx_strand_id
1 'polypeptide(L)'
;MTSIQSYYNQIDPSYTVVYPSSFIKAIMWKDNPNLVSYNLTDKNSILNMLKQHAITQTLQIGFVSYGFEGSNTKQFLKDFLTFHQLESVAPFISHRYFFHGTCQPNLFDLFDVILISSELFPLAIRSHRSGNRKHGLYSASDFVSVYLEPFRVFQSSSGVALNFRNHSHEIFCNETIPLNSILIAYEGEIESYFRILNGENNTLFSESEVLFLNRFNSFAVPYLISQNISNQLKESIVNFYNISPNSTYLSFLFPECTVCQKDFCEDFFIEDYWFIPVAVLTIFHYLVLFISGAFKSPALKIRLLVPYLLPLGSLYFETQYSPMIANVCPFVRIIFVGYIITWFTITYGFTIFRFYYLRNLYHIISIKNVESTNKKIAFQRKISRPFWGILLTVGMALIATLILGSPFLVIVDTSISAEFGFLSNLLYAIVIGIGCVIGGIAIIIDVIFNRKILKEKGLNYYLFFDDPFLIRLELFTLSLTIIFMVICYFGNYYIFKVSILIIYCLVIMSSGFLASFKHILTKFMNRKKKEISNLEIYLNNDSFKHMLREYCIKEMSLENYKCYMSLEQFKMKKDKVIDLELMKQFETDYISLNSIYEVNIPSNVRKSFYELMKQVESSHSQLCEMAEDGNDFQQATNSQNMPIYSNLIELLSVHLLTNLGDTLSRLETTKEYKVWQQLYEIQSKSAVI
;
A
#
# COMPACT_ATOMS: atom_id res chain seq x y z
N MET A 1 -5.39 1.01 47.00
CA MET A 1 -5.82 -0.39 47.18
C MET A 1 -5.63 -1.09 45.86
N THR A 2 -4.90 -2.21 45.85
CA THR A 2 -4.61 -2.97 44.63
C THR A 2 -5.55 -4.17 44.59
N SER A 3 -6.59 -4.10 43.76
CA SER A 3 -7.38 -5.27 43.37
C SER A 3 -6.80 -5.82 42.07
N ILE A 4 -6.54 -7.13 42.02
CA ILE A 4 -6.02 -7.78 40.81
C ILE A 4 -6.92 -8.97 40.49
N GLN A 5 -7.22 -9.16 39.21
CA GLN A 5 -7.85 -10.37 38.69
C GLN A 5 -6.74 -11.34 38.28
N SER A 6 -6.82 -12.59 38.73
CA SER A 6 -5.85 -13.63 38.38
C SER A 6 -6.56 -14.89 37.89
N TYR A 7 -5.81 -15.78 37.24
CA TYR A 7 -6.29 -17.13 36.95
C TYR A 7 -6.37 -17.97 38.22
N TYR A 8 -7.19 -19.02 38.18
CA TYR A 8 -7.43 -19.96 39.29
C TYR A 8 -6.16 -20.57 39.90
N ASN A 9 -5.07 -20.70 39.14
CA ASN A 9 -3.79 -21.29 39.55
C ASN A 9 -2.68 -20.23 39.79
N GLN A 10 -3.04 -18.96 39.87
CA GLN A 10 -2.13 -17.83 40.07
C GLN A 10 -2.59 -16.96 41.23
N ILE A 11 -3.13 -17.59 42.28
CA ILE A 11 -3.59 -16.89 43.48
C ILE A 11 -2.35 -16.50 44.29
N ASP A 12 -2.25 -15.24 44.69
CA ASP A 12 -1.15 -14.74 45.49
C ASP A 12 -1.56 -14.78 46.98
N PRO A 13 -0.82 -15.52 47.82
CA PRO A 13 -1.18 -15.73 49.22
C PRO A 13 -1.11 -14.46 50.08
N SER A 14 -0.55 -13.35 49.57
CA SER A 14 -0.54 -12.06 50.27
C SER A 14 -1.91 -11.37 50.29
N TYR A 15 -2.85 -11.79 49.45
CA TYR A 15 -4.20 -11.25 49.41
C TYR A 15 -5.10 -11.96 50.43
N THR A 16 -5.86 -11.17 51.20
CA THR A 16 -6.72 -11.66 52.30
C THR A 16 -8.15 -11.94 51.85
N VAL A 17 -8.56 -11.40 50.71
CA VAL A 17 -9.90 -11.50 50.15
C VAL A 17 -9.79 -12.08 48.75
N VAL A 18 -10.38 -13.26 48.53
CA VAL A 18 -10.44 -13.93 47.22
C VAL A 18 -11.88 -14.34 46.94
N TYR A 19 -12.41 -13.99 45.77
CA TYR A 19 -13.76 -14.38 45.33
C TYR A 19 -13.80 -14.65 43.83
N PRO A 20 -14.74 -15.47 43.33
CA PRO A 20 -14.74 -15.85 41.92
C PRO A 20 -15.10 -14.64 41.06
N SER A 21 -14.35 -14.45 39.98
CA SER A 21 -14.58 -13.39 38.98
C SER A 21 -15.25 -13.94 37.73
N SER A 22 -14.84 -15.13 37.29
CA SER A 22 -15.49 -15.82 36.18
C SER A 22 -15.34 -17.33 36.31
N PHE A 23 -16.23 -18.05 35.65
CA PHE A 23 -16.32 -19.50 35.69
C PHE A 23 -16.23 -20.06 34.28
N ILE A 24 -15.76 -21.29 34.16
CA ILE A 24 -16.11 -22.10 32.99
C ILE A 24 -17.51 -22.68 33.21
N LYS A 25 -18.34 -22.57 32.18
CA LYS A 25 -19.71 -23.07 32.12
C LYS A 25 -19.81 -24.17 31.08
N ALA A 26 -20.64 -25.16 31.36
CA ALA A 26 -21.21 -26.03 30.34
C ALA A 26 -22.51 -25.39 29.83
N ILE A 27 -22.55 -25.13 28.52
CA ILE A 27 -23.67 -24.48 27.85
C ILE A 27 -24.23 -25.44 26.83
N MET A 28 -25.55 -25.66 26.91
CA MET A 28 -26.25 -26.63 26.11
C MET A 28 -27.52 -26.00 25.56
N TRP A 29 -27.87 -26.34 24.33
CA TRP A 29 -29.17 -25.98 23.79
C TRP A 29 -30.26 -26.74 24.55
N LYS A 30 -31.26 -26.03 25.08
CA LYS A 30 -32.28 -26.61 25.96
C LYS A 30 -33.05 -27.75 25.29
N ASP A 31 -33.34 -27.60 24.00
CA ASP A 31 -34.09 -28.58 23.21
C ASP A 31 -33.18 -29.50 22.39
N ASN A 32 -31.92 -29.70 22.82
CA ASN A 32 -31.00 -30.55 22.07
C ASN A 32 -31.47 -32.01 22.16
N PRO A 33 -31.85 -32.66 21.04
CA PRO A 33 -32.38 -34.03 21.08
C PRO A 33 -31.39 -35.04 21.67
N ASN A 34 -30.08 -34.78 21.58
CA ASN A 34 -29.04 -35.63 22.14
C ASN A 34 -28.92 -35.48 23.67
N LEU A 35 -29.45 -34.41 24.25
CA LEU A 35 -29.31 -34.07 25.66
C LEU A 35 -30.62 -34.09 26.44
N VAL A 36 -31.79 -34.04 25.78
CA VAL A 36 -33.12 -33.96 26.44
C VAL A 36 -33.38 -35.10 27.43
N SER A 37 -32.81 -36.28 27.21
CA SER A 37 -32.94 -37.41 28.14
C SER A 37 -32.14 -37.26 29.44
N TYR A 38 -31.22 -36.30 29.51
CA TYR A 38 -30.36 -36.06 30.66
C TYR A 38 -30.84 -34.79 31.38
N ASN A 39 -31.20 -34.93 32.66
CA ASN A 39 -31.56 -33.77 33.48
C ASN A 39 -30.30 -32.99 33.88
N LEU A 40 -29.77 -32.19 32.96
CA LEU A 40 -28.47 -31.51 33.09
C LEU A 40 -28.60 -30.14 33.76
N THR A 41 -29.11 -30.12 34.99
CA THR A 41 -29.39 -28.88 35.75
C THR A 41 -28.26 -28.46 36.69
N ASP A 42 -27.35 -29.37 37.02
CA ASP A 42 -26.32 -29.14 38.03
C ASP A 42 -24.95 -29.72 37.63
N LYS A 43 -23.89 -29.29 38.29
CA LYS A 43 -22.50 -29.69 38.00
C LYS A 43 -22.31 -31.21 38.06
N ASN A 44 -22.90 -31.91 39.03
CA ASN A 44 -22.72 -33.35 39.18
C ASN A 44 -23.40 -34.11 38.04
N SER A 45 -24.56 -33.66 37.57
CA SER A 45 -25.22 -34.22 36.40
C SER A 45 -24.33 -34.16 35.14
N ILE A 46 -23.65 -33.02 34.91
CA ILE A 46 -22.68 -32.86 33.81
C ILE A 46 -21.47 -33.78 33.99
N LEU A 47 -20.88 -33.81 35.19
CA LEU A 47 -19.72 -34.66 35.46
C LEU A 47 -20.05 -36.15 35.27
N ASN A 48 -21.23 -36.58 35.72
CA ASN A 48 -21.71 -37.95 35.55
C ASN A 48 -21.94 -38.30 34.07
N MET A 49 -22.52 -37.38 33.30
CA MET A 49 -22.66 -37.54 31.85
C MET A 49 -21.28 -37.68 31.17
N LEU A 50 -20.30 -36.83 31.51
CA LEU A 50 -18.95 -36.90 30.94
C LEU A 50 -18.22 -38.22 31.29
N LYS A 51 -18.46 -38.78 32.49
CA LYS A 51 -17.91 -40.09 32.89
C LYS A 51 -18.48 -41.26 32.08
N GLN A 52 -19.67 -41.13 31.50
CA GLN A 52 -20.30 -42.19 30.72
C GLN A 52 -19.72 -42.23 29.30
N HIS A 53 -18.64 -43.02 29.13
CA HIS A 53 -17.84 -43.08 27.90
C HIS A 53 -18.65 -43.30 26.61
N ALA A 54 -19.68 -44.14 26.64
CA ALA A 54 -20.53 -44.42 25.48
C ALA A 54 -21.26 -43.17 24.95
N ILE A 55 -21.64 -42.26 25.83
CA ILE A 55 -22.37 -41.03 25.47
C ILE A 55 -21.39 -39.98 24.98
N THR A 56 -20.27 -39.82 25.67
CA THR A 56 -19.21 -38.88 25.31
C THR A 56 -18.68 -39.07 23.89
N GLN A 57 -18.68 -40.31 23.38
CA GLN A 57 -18.29 -40.59 21.99
C GLN A 57 -19.30 -40.10 20.95
N THR A 58 -20.57 -39.96 21.32
CA THR A 58 -21.65 -39.51 20.42
C THR A 58 -21.85 -38.00 20.44
N LEU A 59 -21.48 -37.35 21.55
CA LEU A 59 -21.66 -35.90 21.74
C LEU A 59 -20.50 -35.11 21.13
N GLN A 60 -20.84 -34.01 20.48
CA GLN A 60 -19.85 -33.03 20.05
C GLN A 60 -19.57 -32.05 21.18
N ILE A 61 -18.46 -32.25 21.90
CA ILE A 61 -18.08 -31.39 23.02
C ILE A 61 -17.02 -30.39 22.56
N GLY A 62 -17.33 -29.10 22.68
CA GLY A 62 -16.42 -28.01 22.34
C GLY A 62 -15.90 -27.33 23.59
N PHE A 63 -14.60 -27.06 23.67
CA PHE A 63 -14.05 -26.14 24.66
C PHE A 63 -13.58 -24.88 23.95
N VAL A 64 -14.30 -23.78 24.20
CA VAL A 64 -14.18 -22.53 23.45
C VAL A 64 -13.46 -21.50 24.30
N SER A 65 -12.36 -20.98 23.77
CA SER A 65 -11.58 -19.91 24.40
C SER A 65 -11.54 -18.66 23.54
N TYR A 66 -11.39 -17.51 24.18
CA TYR A 66 -11.16 -16.24 23.50
C TYR A 66 -9.68 -16.12 23.13
N GLY A 67 -9.38 -15.68 21.90
CA GLY A 67 -8.06 -15.78 21.23
C GLY A 67 -6.81 -15.76 22.11
N PHE A 68 -6.64 -14.76 22.98
CA PHE A 68 -5.43 -14.55 23.78
C PHE A 68 -5.32 -15.45 25.02
N GLU A 69 -6.40 -16.11 25.44
CA GLU A 69 -6.46 -16.92 26.66
C GLU A 69 -6.15 -18.40 26.42
N GLY A 70 -5.73 -18.76 25.20
CA GLY A 70 -5.56 -20.14 24.76
C GLY A 70 -4.68 -21.01 25.65
N SER A 71 -3.58 -20.48 26.19
CA SER A 71 -2.70 -21.24 27.08
C SER A 71 -3.36 -21.54 28.42
N ASN A 72 -3.92 -20.52 29.06
CA ASN A 72 -4.57 -20.65 30.38
C ASN A 72 -5.84 -21.50 30.31
N THR A 73 -6.61 -21.38 29.23
CA THR A 73 -7.83 -22.16 29.01
C THR A 73 -7.51 -23.64 28.73
N LYS A 74 -6.47 -23.94 27.94
CA LYS A 74 -5.97 -25.32 27.76
C LYS A 74 -5.45 -25.92 29.07
N GLN A 75 -4.69 -25.15 29.83
CA GLN A 75 -4.19 -25.58 31.14
C GLN A 75 -5.37 -25.84 32.10
N PHE A 76 -6.34 -24.94 32.13
CA PHE A 76 -7.58 -25.12 32.90
C PHE A 76 -8.32 -26.39 32.48
N LEU A 77 -8.50 -26.64 31.18
CA LEU A 77 -9.18 -27.86 30.73
C LEU A 77 -8.46 -29.12 31.21
N LYS A 78 -7.13 -29.16 31.09
CA LYS A 78 -6.32 -30.27 31.59
C LYS A 78 -6.49 -30.47 33.09
N ASP A 79 -6.43 -29.38 33.86
CA ASP A 79 -6.54 -29.40 35.32
C ASP A 79 -7.95 -29.77 35.77
N PHE A 80 -8.99 -29.27 35.10
CA PHE A 80 -10.39 -29.65 35.28
C PHE A 80 -10.61 -31.15 35.08
N LEU A 81 -10.12 -31.69 33.95
CA LEU A 81 -10.26 -33.12 33.65
C LEU A 81 -9.51 -33.98 34.67
N THR A 82 -8.30 -33.56 35.07
CA THR A 82 -7.49 -34.25 36.09
C THR A 82 -8.11 -34.16 37.49
N PHE A 83 -8.79 -33.05 37.79
CA PHE A 83 -9.46 -32.86 39.07
C PHE A 83 -10.63 -33.82 39.23
N HIS A 84 -11.45 -33.94 38.18
CA HIS A 84 -12.69 -34.71 38.17
C HIS A 84 -12.55 -36.17 37.69
N GLN A 85 -11.32 -36.62 37.41
CA GLN A 85 -11.01 -37.96 36.88
C GLN A 85 -11.69 -38.23 35.52
N LEU A 86 -11.56 -37.26 34.60
CA LEU A 86 -12.15 -37.23 33.27
C LEU A 86 -11.08 -37.25 32.16
N GLU A 87 -9.86 -37.71 32.44
CA GLU A 87 -8.76 -37.70 31.47
C GLU A 87 -9.09 -38.53 30.22
N SER A 88 -9.91 -39.58 30.37
CA SER A 88 -10.42 -40.39 29.26
C SER A 88 -11.33 -39.63 28.29
N VAL A 89 -11.87 -38.48 28.70
CA VAL A 89 -12.74 -37.62 27.90
C VAL A 89 -11.96 -36.63 27.03
N ALA A 90 -10.70 -36.33 27.40
CA ALA A 90 -9.88 -35.33 26.72
C ALA A 90 -9.84 -35.46 25.18
N PRO A 91 -9.72 -36.66 24.58
CA PRO A 91 -9.68 -36.81 23.12
C PRO A 91 -10.97 -36.42 22.39
N PHE A 92 -12.10 -36.41 23.09
CA PHE A 92 -13.42 -36.08 22.52
C PHE A 92 -13.76 -34.58 22.65
N ILE A 93 -12.97 -33.82 23.41
CA ILE A 93 -13.18 -32.38 23.57
C ILE A 93 -12.41 -31.65 22.47
N SER A 94 -13.16 -31.07 21.54
CA SER A 94 -12.61 -30.21 20.49
C SER A 94 -12.32 -28.82 21.03
N HIS A 95 -11.05 -28.46 21.15
CA HIS A 95 -10.68 -27.09 21.50
C HIS A 95 -10.88 -26.14 20.30
N ARG A 96 -11.58 -25.01 20.51
CA ARG A 96 -11.82 -23.99 19.48
C ARG A 96 -11.53 -22.59 20.01
N TYR A 97 -11.05 -21.74 19.11
CA TYR A 97 -10.86 -20.32 19.37
C TYR A 97 -12.03 -19.54 18.82
N PHE A 98 -12.63 -18.73 19.68
CA PHE A 98 -13.62 -17.77 19.28
C PHE A 98 -12.93 -16.45 18.94
N PHE A 99 -13.22 -15.95 17.74
CA PHE A 99 -12.75 -14.68 17.21
C PHE A 99 -13.97 -13.89 16.75
N HIS A 100 -13.94 -12.58 16.94
CA HIS A 100 -14.92 -11.71 16.30
C HIS A 100 -14.78 -11.82 14.78
N GLY A 101 -15.92 -11.92 14.10
CA GLY A 101 -15.96 -11.82 12.65
C GLY A 101 -16.63 -12.96 11.91
N THR A 102 -16.56 -12.88 10.60
CA THR A 102 -17.17 -13.85 9.69
C THR A 102 -16.25 -15.03 9.42
N CYS A 103 -16.85 -16.17 9.03
CA CYS A 103 -16.21 -17.48 8.84
C CYS A 103 -15.85 -18.25 10.13
N GLN A 104 -16.44 -17.87 11.26
CA GLN A 104 -16.56 -18.79 12.38
C GLN A 104 -17.79 -19.67 12.16
N PRO A 105 -17.67 -21.00 12.18
CA PRO A 105 -18.84 -21.85 12.20
C PRO A 105 -19.64 -21.57 13.47
N ASN A 106 -20.97 -21.64 13.37
CA ASN A 106 -21.83 -21.37 14.52
C ASN A 106 -21.55 -22.39 15.62
N LEU A 107 -21.00 -21.92 16.75
CA LEU A 107 -20.63 -22.77 17.89
C LEU A 107 -21.81 -23.61 18.38
N PHE A 108 -23.01 -23.03 18.35
CA PHE A 108 -24.22 -23.68 18.84
C PHE A 108 -24.75 -24.75 17.90
N ASP A 109 -24.40 -24.70 16.61
CA ASP A 109 -24.73 -25.75 15.65
C ASP A 109 -23.68 -26.88 15.66
N LEU A 110 -22.42 -26.54 15.97
CA LEU A 110 -21.29 -27.46 15.97
C LEU A 110 -21.16 -28.33 17.22
N PHE A 111 -21.69 -27.88 18.35
CA PHE A 111 -21.45 -28.55 19.63
C PHE A 111 -22.75 -28.80 20.36
N ASP A 112 -22.86 -29.98 20.95
CA ASP A 112 -23.95 -30.32 21.86
C ASP A 112 -23.72 -29.70 23.22
N VAL A 113 -22.46 -29.74 23.69
CA VAL A 113 -22.02 -29.17 24.96
C VAL A 113 -20.85 -28.23 24.68
N ILE A 114 -21.01 -26.96 25.04
CA ILE A 114 -19.98 -25.93 24.90
C ILE A 114 -19.44 -25.59 26.28
N LEU A 115 -18.16 -25.85 26.49
CA LEU A 115 -17.41 -25.43 27.66
C LEU A 115 -16.77 -24.08 27.36
N ILE A 116 -17.21 -23.03 28.03
CA ILE A 116 -16.83 -21.65 27.71
C ILE A 116 -16.79 -20.79 28.98
N SER A 117 -15.99 -19.73 29.01
CA SER A 117 -16.01 -18.79 30.13
C SER A 117 -17.33 -18.01 30.17
N SER A 118 -17.77 -17.66 31.38
CA SER A 118 -18.96 -16.85 31.63
C SER A 118 -18.94 -15.52 30.86
N GLU A 119 -17.79 -14.86 30.84
CA GLU A 119 -17.58 -13.60 30.11
C GLU A 119 -17.76 -13.76 28.58
N LEU A 120 -17.43 -14.93 28.02
CA LEU A 120 -17.42 -15.15 26.56
C LEU A 120 -18.79 -15.57 26.01
N PHE A 121 -19.66 -16.13 26.85
CA PHE A 121 -20.96 -16.65 26.40
C PHE A 121 -21.91 -15.57 25.84
N PRO A 122 -22.12 -14.43 26.51
CA PRO A 122 -22.97 -13.37 25.94
C PRO A 122 -22.44 -12.86 24.60
N LEU A 123 -21.12 -12.84 24.44
CA LEU A 123 -20.50 -12.49 23.17
C LEU A 123 -20.78 -13.55 22.09
N ALA A 124 -20.64 -14.84 22.41
CA ALA A 124 -20.90 -15.93 21.48
C ALA A 124 -22.36 -15.92 20.97
N ILE A 125 -23.34 -15.72 21.86
CA ILE A 125 -24.77 -15.60 21.45
C ILE A 125 -24.95 -14.44 20.47
N ARG A 126 -24.38 -13.28 20.76
CA ARG A 126 -24.58 -12.08 19.93
C ARG A 126 -23.86 -12.14 18.60
N SER A 127 -22.74 -12.85 18.52
CA SER A 127 -22.05 -13.08 17.25
C SER A 127 -22.74 -14.14 16.40
N HIS A 128 -23.28 -15.20 17.02
CA HIS A 128 -24.01 -16.25 16.31
C HIS A 128 -25.52 -16.02 16.39
N ARG A 129 -26.00 -14.93 15.82
CA ARG A 129 -27.39 -14.48 15.95
C ARG A 129 -28.43 -15.53 15.59
N SER A 130 -28.17 -16.36 14.58
CA SER A 130 -29.08 -17.43 14.14
C SER A 130 -28.28 -18.67 13.78
N GLY A 131 -28.92 -19.83 13.79
CA GLY A 131 -28.32 -21.09 13.40
C GLY A 131 -29.36 -22.13 13.00
N ASN A 132 -28.88 -23.32 12.63
CA ASN A 132 -29.75 -24.40 12.18
C ASN A 132 -30.67 -24.92 13.28
N ARG A 133 -30.32 -24.70 14.57
CA ARG A 133 -31.11 -25.18 15.71
C ARG A 133 -32.31 -24.28 16.09
N LYS A 134 -32.39 -23.04 15.59
CA LYS A 134 -33.55 -22.15 15.84
C LYS A 134 -33.87 -21.27 14.64
N HIS A 135 -35.13 -21.26 14.25
CA HIS A 135 -35.68 -20.26 13.33
C HIS A 135 -35.84 -18.93 14.08
N GLY A 136 -34.86 -18.04 13.95
CA GLY A 136 -34.87 -16.72 14.58
C GLY A 136 -33.58 -16.43 15.35
N LEU A 137 -33.65 -15.41 16.22
CA LEU A 137 -32.49 -15.00 17.02
C LEU A 137 -32.31 -15.90 18.25
N TYR A 138 -31.08 -16.32 18.52
CA TYR A 138 -30.74 -16.95 19.80
C TYR A 138 -30.91 -15.95 20.94
N SER A 139 -31.49 -16.42 22.04
CA SER A 139 -31.62 -15.72 23.31
C SER A 139 -30.98 -16.56 24.42
N ALA A 140 -30.45 -15.92 25.46
CA ALA A 140 -29.80 -16.63 26.56
C ALA A 140 -30.73 -17.66 27.25
N SER A 141 -32.04 -17.43 27.23
CA SER A 141 -33.07 -18.36 27.72
C SER A 141 -33.22 -19.65 26.90
N ASP A 142 -32.69 -19.71 25.68
CA ASP A 142 -32.70 -20.93 24.87
C ASP A 142 -31.65 -21.95 25.33
N PHE A 143 -30.74 -21.52 26.21
CA PHE A 143 -29.62 -22.34 26.67
C PHE A 143 -29.76 -22.70 28.14
N VAL A 144 -29.36 -23.92 28.46
CA VAL A 144 -29.10 -24.36 29.83
C VAL A 144 -27.62 -24.08 30.11
N SER A 145 -27.34 -23.36 31.19
CA SER A 145 -25.98 -23.00 31.61
C SER A 145 -25.70 -23.57 33.00
N VAL A 146 -24.66 -24.39 33.11
CA VAL A 146 -24.22 -25.02 34.37
C VAL A 146 -22.80 -24.55 34.69
N TYR A 147 -22.60 -23.99 35.88
CA TYR A 147 -21.27 -23.60 36.37
C TYR A 147 -20.43 -24.84 36.70
N LEU A 148 -19.18 -24.86 36.24
CA LEU A 148 -18.24 -25.96 36.51
C LEU A 148 -17.26 -25.58 37.61
N GLU A 149 -16.18 -24.88 37.28
CA GLU A 149 -15.18 -24.41 38.23
C GLU A 149 -14.79 -22.95 37.97
N PRO A 150 -14.25 -22.24 38.98
CA PRO A 150 -13.76 -20.88 38.82
C PRO A 150 -12.58 -20.86 37.84
N PHE A 151 -12.68 -20.01 36.83
CA PHE A 151 -11.61 -19.80 35.85
C PHE A 151 -10.69 -18.64 36.26
N ARG A 152 -11.30 -17.55 36.76
CA ARG A 152 -10.60 -16.39 37.30
C ARG A 152 -11.14 -16.03 38.67
N VAL A 153 -10.27 -15.46 39.49
CA VAL A 153 -10.61 -14.95 40.83
C VAL A 153 -10.16 -13.50 40.96
N PHE A 154 -10.91 -12.71 41.71
CA PHE A 154 -10.48 -11.40 42.18
C PHE A 154 -9.78 -11.54 43.52
N GLN A 155 -8.68 -10.81 43.68
CA GLN A 155 -7.88 -10.79 44.90
C GLN A 155 -7.71 -9.35 45.43
N SER A 156 -7.87 -9.14 46.75
CA SER A 156 -7.72 -7.83 47.41
C SER A 156 -7.02 -7.95 48.77
N SER A 157 -6.13 -6.99 49.07
CA SER A 157 -5.23 -7.03 50.23
C SER A 157 -5.85 -6.40 51.48
N SER A 158 -6.88 -5.57 51.31
CA SER A 158 -7.65 -4.94 52.37
C SER A 158 -9.15 -5.24 52.23
N GLY A 159 -9.89 -5.18 53.34
CA GLY A 159 -11.34 -5.37 53.38
C GLY A 159 -12.14 -4.54 52.36
N VAL A 160 -13.34 -5.06 52.05
CA VAL A 160 -14.31 -4.73 50.98
C VAL A 160 -14.44 -3.24 50.62
N ALA A 161 -13.49 -2.69 49.89
CA ALA A 161 -13.79 -1.60 48.96
C ALA A 161 -13.83 -2.20 47.57
N LEU A 162 -14.93 -2.90 47.25
CA LEU A 162 -15.25 -3.10 45.84
C LEU A 162 -15.55 -1.72 45.28
N ASN A 163 -14.62 -1.19 44.50
CA ASN A 163 -14.95 -0.12 43.58
C ASN A 163 -15.82 -0.75 42.49
N PHE A 164 -17.11 -0.89 42.77
CA PHE A 164 -18.10 -1.11 41.73
C PHE A 164 -17.94 0.05 40.76
N ARG A 165 -17.46 -0.25 39.55
CA ARG A 165 -17.43 0.75 38.50
C ARG A 165 -18.89 1.06 38.21
N ASN A 166 -19.30 2.30 38.45
CA ASN A 166 -20.61 2.79 38.08
C ASN A 166 -20.71 2.83 36.56
N HIS A 167 -20.96 1.67 35.97
CA HIS A 167 -21.45 1.55 34.62
C HIS A 167 -22.91 1.98 34.73
N SER A 168 -23.15 3.29 34.66
CA SER A 168 -24.50 3.84 34.68
C SER A 168 -25.34 3.04 33.67
N HIS A 169 -26.49 2.52 34.12
CA HIS A 169 -27.42 1.68 33.36
C HIS A 169 -27.89 2.27 32.02
N GLU A 170 -27.53 3.51 31.71
CA GLU A 170 -27.78 4.20 30.45
C GLU A 170 -26.80 3.78 29.32
N ILE A 171 -26.35 2.52 29.30
CA ILE A 171 -25.70 1.96 28.11
C ILE A 171 -26.82 1.65 27.11
N PHE A 172 -27.25 2.68 26.37
CA PHE A 172 -28.18 2.49 25.27
C PHE A 172 -27.45 1.73 24.15
N CYS A 173 -28.06 0.65 23.62
CA CYS A 173 -27.55 -0.10 22.47
C CYS A 173 -27.35 0.77 21.20
N ASN A 174 -27.73 2.06 21.24
CA ASN A 174 -27.64 3.03 20.14
C ASN A 174 -26.37 3.91 20.17
N GLU A 175 -25.55 3.87 21.23
CA GLU A 175 -24.35 4.71 21.29
C GLU A 175 -23.15 4.07 20.58
N THR A 176 -22.43 4.88 19.81
CA THR A 176 -21.28 4.52 18.94
C THR A 176 -19.98 4.17 19.70
N ILE A 177 -20.03 4.01 21.02
CA ILE A 177 -18.91 3.56 21.84
C ILE A 177 -18.63 2.08 21.48
N PRO A 178 -17.40 1.53 21.60
CA PRO A 178 -17.15 0.09 21.44
C PRO A 178 -17.92 -0.70 22.52
N LEU A 179 -19.22 -0.88 22.26
CA LEU A 179 -20.24 -1.40 23.15
C LEU A 179 -19.85 -2.79 23.65
N ASN A 180 -19.14 -3.54 22.81
CA ASN A 180 -18.79 -4.94 23.06
C ASN A 180 -17.92 -5.11 24.31
N SER A 181 -16.85 -4.33 24.49
CA SER A 181 -15.97 -4.53 25.65
C SER A 181 -16.63 -4.12 26.97
N ILE A 182 -17.43 -3.06 26.94
CA ILE A 182 -18.16 -2.55 28.10
C ILE A 182 -19.30 -3.51 28.47
N LEU A 183 -20.05 -3.99 27.47
CA LEU A 183 -21.16 -4.92 27.65
C LEU A 183 -20.67 -6.29 28.16
N ILE A 184 -19.58 -6.81 27.60
CA ILE A 184 -18.95 -8.07 28.05
C ILE A 184 -18.48 -7.95 29.50
N ALA A 185 -17.78 -6.86 29.82
CA ALA A 185 -17.30 -6.63 31.18
C ALA A 185 -18.48 -6.53 32.16
N TYR A 186 -19.50 -5.74 31.82
CA TYR A 186 -20.69 -5.57 32.64
C TYR A 186 -21.46 -6.87 32.86
N GLU A 187 -21.78 -7.60 31.80
CA GLU A 187 -22.59 -8.83 31.93
C GLU A 187 -21.82 -9.97 32.57
N GLY A 188 -20.52 -10.09 32.29
CA GLY A 188 -19.63 -11.02 32.98
C GLY A 188 -19.53 -10.71 34.48
N GLU A 189 -19.39 -9.43 34.84
CA GLU A 189 -19.38 -8.97 36.23
C GLU A 189 -20.71 -9.25 36.92
N ILE A 190 -21.85 -8.87 36.32
CA ILE A 190 -23.18 -9.13 36.88
C ILE A 190 -23.41 -10.62 37.10
N GLU A 191 -23.06 -11.45 36.12
CA GLU A 191 -23.23 -12.89 36.25
C GLU A 191 -22.38 -13.46 37.39
N SER A 192 -21.14 -12.98 37.55
CA SER A 192 -20.28 -13.35 38.67
C SER A 192 -20.89 -12.96 40.01
N TYR A 193 -21.51 -11.78 40.07
CA TYR A 193 -22.17 -11.26 41.27
C TYR A 193 -23.44 -12.05 41.62
N PHE A 194 -24.24 -12.43 40.63
CA PHE A 194 -25.38 -13.33 40.85
C PHE A 194 -24.96 -14.69 41.39
N ARG A 195 -23.85 -15.25 40.89
CA ARG A 195 -23.30 -16.49 41.41
C ARG A 195 -22.86 -16.34 42.88
N ILE A 196 -22.22 -15.23 43.22
CA ILE A 196 -21.85 -14.87 44.60
C ILE A 196 -23.09 -14.78 45.51
N LEU A 197 -24.15 -14.11 45.06
CA LEU A 197 -25.40 -13.99 45.83
C LEU A 197 -26.01 -15.37 46.13
N ASN A 198 -26.02 -16.26 45.14
CA ASN A 198 -26.58 -17.61 45.19
C ASN A 198 -25.63 -18.69 45.75
N GLY A 199 -24.50 -18.30 46.34
CA GLY A 199 -23.55 -19.24 46.96
C GLY A 199 -24.18 -20.00 48.15
N GLU A 200 -23.80 -21.28 48.30
CA GLU A 200 -24.27 -22.16 49.38
C GLU A 200 -23.81 -21.65 50.76
N ASN A 201 -24.64 -21.77 51.80
CA ASN A 201 -24.27 -21.50 53.19
C ASN A 201 -23.57 -20.13 53.46
N ASN A 202 -23.91 -19.08 52.68
CA ASN A 202 -23.30 -17.75 52.72
C ASN A 202 -21.79 -17.71 52.37
N THR A 203 -21.23 -18.78 51.80
CA THR A 203 -19.88 -18.76 51.26
C THR A 203 -19.89 -18.26 49.82
N LEU A 204 -18.76 -17.74 49.36
CA LEU A 204 -18.58 -17.22 47.99
C LEU A 204 -18.19 -18.32 46.99
N PHE A 205 -17.80 -19.49 47.50
CA PHE A 205 -17.48 -20.69 46.74
C PHE A 205 -18.17 -21.90 47.37
N SER A 206 -18.51 -22.89 46.56
CA SER A 206 -18.87 -24.22 47.06
C SER A 206 -17.64 -24.98 47.57
N GLU A 207 -17.85 -26.00 48.39
CA GLU A 207 -16.77 -26.85 48.90
C GLU A 207 -15.93 -27.47 47.76
N SER A 208 -16.59 -27.91 46.68
CA SER A 208 -15.90 -28.47 45.51
C SER A 208 -14.98 -27.47 44.81
N GLU A 209 -15.40 -26.21 44.73
CA GLU A 209 -14.63 -25.14 44.09
C GLU A 209 -13.41 -24.77 44.94
N VAL A 210 -13.54 -24.78 46.28
CA VAL A 210 -12.40 -24.58 47.20
C VAL A 210 -11.39 -25.70 47.05
N LEU A 211 -11.84 -26.95 46.98
CA LEU A 211 -10.95 -28.10 46.76
C LEU A 211 -10.24 -28.00 45.41
N PHE A 212 -10.93 -27.55 44.36
CA PHE A 212 -10.34 -27.29 43.05
C PHE A 212 -9.22 -26.25 43.14
N LEU A 213 -9.49 -25.09 43.73
CA LEU A 213 -8.49 -24.03 43.89
C LEU A 213 -7.30 -24.49 44.75
N ASN A 214 -7.54 -25.19 45.87
CA ASN A 214 -6.50 -25.69 46.75
C ASN A 214 -5.60 -26.73 46.07
N ARG A 215 -6.11 -27.50 45.10
CA ARG A 215 -5.29 -28.51 44.40
C ARG A 215 -4.24 -27.87 43.49
N PHE A 216 -4.58 -26.73 42.87
CA PHE A 216 -3.73 -26.07 41.87
C PHE A 216 -2.97 -24.86 42.40
N ASN A 217 -3.10 -24.56 43.70
CA ASN A 217 -2.28 -23.58 44.40
C ASN A 217 -1.53 -24.27 45.54
N SER A 218 -0.29 -23.86 45.80
CA SER A 218 0.58 -24.50 46.81
C SER A 218 0.18 -24.24 48.27
N PHE A 219 -0.94 -23.55 48.48
CA PHE A 219 -1.46 -23.18 49.78
C PHE A 219 -2.97 -23.43 49.79
N ALA A 220 -3.51 -23.69 50.98
CA ALA A 220 -4.94 -23.64 51.17
C ALA A 220 -5.36 -22.19 50.93
N VAL A 221 -6.08 -21.95 49.83
CA VAL A 221 -6.70 -20.66 49.52
C VAL A 221 -7.47 -20.29 50.77
N PRO A 222 -7.03 -19.23 51.49
CA PRO A 222 -7.36 -19.04 52.88
C PRO A 222 -8.86 -19.12 53.07
N TYR A 223 -9.30 -19.86 54.10
CA TYR A 223 -10.71 -20.04 54.44
C TYR A 223 -11.43 -18.69 54.30
N LEU A 224 -12.28 -18.71 53.28
CA LEU A 224 -12.82 -17.57 52.57
C LEU A 224 -13.35 -16.52 53.52
N ILE A 225 -13.02 -15.26 53.19
CA ILE A 225 -13.82 -14.04 53.44
C ILE A 225 -14.77 -14.20 54.61
N SER A 226 -14.44 -13.57 55.76
CA SER A 226 -15.29 -13.62 56.95
C SER A 226 -16.76 -13.43 56.57
N GLN A 227 -17.67 -14.15 57.21
CA GLN A 227 -19.10 -14.10 56.85
C GLN A 227 -19.63 -12.65 56.83
N ASN A 228 -19.03 -11.77 57.63
CA ASN A 228 -19.27 -10.33 57.60
C ASN A 228 -18.88 -9.69 56.24
N ILE A 229 -17.67 -9.96 55.73
CA ILE A 229 -17.19 -9.49 54.43
C ILE A 229 -18.05 -10.09 53.29
N SER A 230 -18.46 -11.36 53.39
CA SER A 230 -19.40 -11.99 52.43
C SER A 230 -20.74 -11.27 52.41
N ASN A 231 -21.33 -11.03 53.58
CA ASN A 231 -22.61 -10.34 53.72
C ASN A 231 -22.53 -8.89 53.22
N GLN A 232 -21.48 -8.15 53.59
CA GLN A 232 -21.23 -6.79 53.10
C GLN A 232 -21.12 -6.74 51.58
N LEU A 233 -20.43 -7.72 50.99
CA LEU A 233 -20.30 -7.85 49.55
C LEU A 233 -21.66 -8.11 48.89
N LYS A 234 -22.43 -9.08 49.40
CA LYS A 234 -23.78 -9.40 48.90
C LYS A 234 -24.71 -8.18 49.00
N GLU A 235 -24.72 -7.51 50.14
CA GLU A 235 -25.51 -6.29 50.36
C GLU A 235 -25.11 -5.17 49.40
N SER A 236 -23.82 -4.98 49.18
CA SER A 236 -23.33 -3.96 48.25
C SER A 236 -23.73 -4.27 46.80
N ILE A 237 -23.66 -5.54 46.38
CA ILE A 237 -24.12 -5.98 45.05
C ILE A 237 -25.63 -5.73 44.90
N VAL A 238 -26.43 -6.14 45.88
CA VAL A 238 -27.90 -5.97 45.86
C VAL A 238 -28.27 -4.49 45.79
N ASN A 239 -27.64 -3.66 46.62
CA ASN A 239 -27.90 -2.22 46.66
C ASN A 239 -27.44 -1.52 45.37
N PHE A 240 -26.31 -1.93 44.80
CA PHE A 240 -25.75 -1.30 43.61
C PHE A 240 -26.56 -1.62 42.34
N TYR A 241 -26.91 -2.88 42.13
CA TYR A 241 -27.65 -3.33 40.94
C TYR A 241 -29.18 -3.37 41.13
N ASN A 242 -29.67 -3.06 42.33
CA ASN A 242 -31.08 -3.18 42.72
C ASN A 242 -31.67 -4.58 42.41
N ILE A 243 -30.91 -5.62 42.73
CA ILE A 243 -31.24 -7.01 42.43
C ILE A 243 -32.34 -7.50 43.39
N SER A 244 -33.47 -7.96 42.83
CA SER A 244 -34.52 -8.62 43.61
C SER A 244 -34.12 -10.07 43.95
N PRO A 245 -34.46 -10.62 45.14
CA PRO A 245 -34.18 -12.01 45.50
C PRO A 245 -34.72 -13.06 44.51
N ASN A 246 -35.79 -12.73 43.78
CA ASN A 246 -36.41 -13.61 42.79
C ASN A 246 -35.91 -13.37 41.36
N SER A 247 -35.01 -12.41 41.15
CA SER A 247 -34.50 -12.11 39.82
C SER A 247 -33.44 -13.13 39.40
N THR A 248 -33.48 -13.49 38.11
CA THR A 248 -32.45 -14.31 37.48
C THR A 248 -31.43 -13.41 36.82
N TYR A 249 -30.14 -13.74 36.81
CA TYR A 249 -29.13 -12.93 36.12
C TYR A 249 -29.48 -12.65 34.64
N LEU A 250 -30.22 -13.57 33.99
CA LEU A 250 -30.72 -13.41 32.63
C LEU A 250 -31.55 -12.13 32.42
N SER A 251 -32.23 -11.61 33.45
CA SER A 251 -33.01 -10.36 33.35
C SER A 251 -32.15 -9.10 33.32
N PHE A 252 -30.85 -9.23 33.61
CA PHE A 252 -29.87 -8.15 33.57
C PHE A 252 -28.98 -8.22 32.33
N LEU A 253 -29.09 -9.29 31.53
CA LEU A 253 -28.50 -9.34 30.21
C LEU A 253 -29.29 -8.39 29.30
N PHE A 254 -28.61 -7.71 28.38
CA PHE A 254 -29.24 -6.87 27.38
C PHE A 254 -29.62 -7.72 26.17
N PRO A 255 -30.91 -8.11 26.01
CA PRO A 255 -31.33 -9.07 24.99
C PRO A 255 -31.37 -8.43 23.59
N GLU A 256 -31.50 -7.11 23.51
CA GLU A 256 -31.64 -6.35 22.26
C GLU A 256 -30.33 -5.76 21.75
N CYS A 257 -29.28 -5.71 22.58
CA CYS A 257 -27.97 -5.23 22.14
C CYS A 257 -27.29 -6.33 21.30
N THR A 258 -27.22 -6.15 20.00
CA THR A 258 -26.41 -6.99 19.11
C THR A 258 -25.03 -6.39 18.94
N VAL A 259 -23.98 -7.20 19.08
CA VAL A 259 -22.56 -6.81 18.81
C VAL A 259 -22.43 -6.23 17.40
N CYS A 260 -23.25 -6.71 16.47
CA CYS A 260 -23.21 -6.37 15.07
C CYS A 260 -24.63 -6.18 14.53
N GLN A 261 -24.91 -5.01 13.96
CA GLN A 261 -26.21 -4.74 13.32
C GLN A 261 -26.46 -5.68 12.13
N LYS A 262 -25.38 -6.06 11.43
CA LYS A 262 -25.35 -7.00 10.30
C LYS A 262 -24.43 -8.18 10.63
N ASP A 263 -24.59 -9.27 9.89
CA ASP A 263 -23.77 -10.50 10.04
C ASP A 263 -22.26 -10.27 9.89
N PHE A 264 -21.85 -9.16 9.26
CA PHE A 264 -20.46 -8.82 8.99
C PHE A 264 -19.78 -7.92 10.03
N CYS A 265 -20.51 -7.40 11.03
CA CYS A 265 -19.94 -6.49 12.04
C CYS A 265 -19.21 -5.28 11.42
N GLU A 266 -19.81 -4.71 10.36
CA GLU A 266 -19.27 -3.58 9.61
C GLU A 266 -19.54 -2.27 10.37
N ASP A 267 -18.75 -2.00 11.39
CA ASP A 267 -18.71 -0.67 11.99
C ASP A 267 -17.55 0.12 11.37
N PHE A 268 -17.85 1.36 10.96
CA PHE A 268 -16.85 2.27 10.41
C PHE A 268 -16.30 3.14 11.53
N PHE A 269 -15.02 2.97 11.85
CA PHE A 269 -14.33 3.66 12.93
C PHE A 269 -13.56 4.88 12.42
N ILE A 270 -13.10 5.74 13.33
CA ILE A 270 -12.31 6.92 12.99
C ILE A 270 -11.01 6.52 12.26
N GLU A 271 -10.47 5.35 12.60
CA GLU A 271 -9.30 4.76 11.99
C GLU A 271 -9.48 4.43 10.50
N ASP A 272 -10.72 4.21 10.05
CA ASP A 272 -11.04 3.90 8.66
C ASP A 272 -10.92 5.12 7.73
N TYR A 273 -10.97 6.35 8.27
CA TYR A 273 -10.76 7.57 7.49
C TYR A 273 -9.34 7.68 6.90
N TRP A 274 -8.37 6.90 7.40
CA TRP A 274 -7.02 6.82 6.82
C TRP A 274 -6.99 6.23 5.41
N PHE A 275 -8.06 5.53 4.99
CA PHE A 275 -8.26 5.12 3.61
C PHE A 275 -8.40 6.31 2.65
N ILE A 276 -8.98 7.44 3.10
CA ILE A 276 -9.27 8.60 2.23
C ILE A 276 -7.98 9.20 1.64
N PRO A 277 -6.94 9.55 2.42
CA PRO A 277 -5.67 10.03 1.85
C PRO A 277 -5.07 9.08 0.80
N VAL A 278 -5.11 7.77 1.04
CA VAL A 278 -4.57 6.76 0.11
C VAL A 278 -5.41 6.68 -1.17
N ALA A 279 -6.73 6.76 -1.05
CA ALA A 279 -7.65 6.83 -2.19
C ALA A 279 -7.39 8.10 -3.02
N VAL A 280 -7.25 9.25 -2.38
CA VAL A 280 -6.94 10.53 -3.06
C VAL A 280 -5.61 10.46 -3.78
N LEU A 281 -4.56 9.92 -3.15
CA LEU A 281 -3.24 9.72 -3.80
C LEU A 281 -3.34 8.78 -5.02
N THR A 282 -4.12 7.71 -4.91
CA THR A 282 -4.33 6.74 -5.99
C THR A 282 -5.10 7.36 -7.16
N ILE A 283 -6.18 8.08 -6.88
CA ILE A 283 -6.96 8.82 -7.90
C ILE A 283 -6.08 9.87 -8.56
N PHE A 284 -5.32 10.64 -7.79
CA PHE A 284 -4.42 11.66 -8.30
C PHE A 284 -3.35 11.07 -9.23
N HIS A 285 -2.74 9.94 -8.85
CA HIS A 285 -1.81 9.20 -9.71
C HIS A 285 -2.45 8.83 -11.05
N TYR A 286 -3.67 8.29 -11.04
CA TYR A 286 -4.36 7.90 -12.27
C TYR A 286 -4.77 9.10 -13.13
N LEU A 287 -5.23 10.19 -12.52
CA LEU A 287 -5.50 11.44 -13.24
C LEU A 287 -4.25 11.94 -13.95
N VAL A 288 -3.12 12.00 -13.25
CA VAL A 288 -1.81 12.38 -13.82
C VAL A 288 -1.42 11.43 -14.95
N LEU A 289 -1.55 10.12 -14.77
CA LEU A 289 -1.19 9.10 -15.77
C LEU A 289 -2.03 9.21 -17.05
N PHE A 290 -3.35 9.32 -16.94
CA PHE A 290 -4.27 9.30 -18.08
C PHE A 290 -4.39 10.67 -18.77
N ILE A 291 -4.53 11.77 -18.02
CA ILE A 291 -4.67 13.12 -18.61
C ILE A 291 -3.39 13.53 -19.35
N SER A 292 -2.22 13.17 -18.84
CA SER A 292 -0.95 13.48 -19.50
C SER A 292 -0.71 12.68 -20.78
N GLY A 293 -1.42 11.56 -20.95
CA GLY A 293 -1.10 10.55 -21.97
C GLY A 293 0.22 9.83 -21.71
N ALA A 294 0.81 9.95 -20.52
CA ALA A 294 2.12 9.38 -20.21
C ALA A 294 2.13 7.86 -20.35
N PHE A 295 1.00 7.16 -20.18
CA PHE A 295 0.89 5.72 -20.44
C PHE A 295 1.32 5.29 -21.86
N LYS A 296 1.29 6.21 -22.84
CA LYS A 296 1.78 5.96 -24.21
C LYS A 296 3.30 6.11 -24.33
N SER A 297 3.95 6.77 -23.37
CA SER A 297 5.38 7.04 -23.36
C SER A 297 6.21 5.75 -23.28
N PRO A 298 7.40 5.71 -23.91
CA PRO A 298 8.30 4.57 -23.79
C PRO A 298 8.68 4.26 -22.33
N ALA A 299 8.83 5.32 -21.51
CA ALA A 299 9.17 5.21 -20.09
C ALA A 299 8.20 4.30 -19.33
N LEU A 300 6.90 4.51 -19.50
CA LEU A 300 5.87 3.74 -18.81
C LEU A 300 5.60 2.39 -19.47
N LYS A 301 5.73 2.28 -20.80
CA LYS A 301 5.64 0.99 -21.50
C LYS A 301 6.69 -0.02 -21.03
N ILE A 302 7.88 0.43 -20.65
CA ILE A 302 8.93 -0.44 -20.11
C ILE A 302 8.52 -1.02 -18.75
N ARG A 303 7.75 -0.28 -17.94
CA ARG A 303 7.25 -0.67 -16.61
C ARG A 303 6.03 -1.61 -16.65
N LEU A 304 5.48 -1.86 -17.84
CA LEU A 304 4.39 -2.82 -18.06
C LEU A 304 3.17 -2.52 -17.17
N LEU A 305 2.80 -3.42 -16.26
CA LEU A 305 1.63 -3.30 -15.39
C LEU A 305 1.91 -2.58 -14.06
N VAL A 306 3.18 -2.33 -13.69
CA VAL A 306 3.56 -1.70 -12.42
C VAL A 306 2.83 -0.36 -12.15
N PRO A 307 2.67 0.56 -13.13
CA PRO A 307 1.98 1.84 -12.90
C PRO A 307 0.48 1.73 -12.63
N TYR A 308 -0.11 0.56 -12.83
CA TYR A 308 -1.51 0.29 -12.59
C TYR A 308 -1.69 -0.59 -11.34
N LEU A 309 -0.84 -1.61 -11.18
CA LEU A 309 -1.01 -2.56 -10.09
C LEU A 309 -0.59 -1.99 -8.72
N LEU A 310 0.53 -1.27 -8.61
CA LEU A 310 1.02 -0.83 -7.30
C LEU A 310 0.10 0.20 -6.61
N PRO A 311 -0.44 1.24 -7.28
CA PRO A 311 -1.35 2.18 -6.63
C PRO A 311 -2.65 1.51 -6.16
N LEU A 312 -3.22 0.61 -6.98
CA LEU A 312 -4.38 -0.20 -6.56
C LEU A 312 -4.01 -1.15 -5.42
N GLY A 313 -2.81 -1.69 -5.44
CA GLY A 313 -2.27 -2.51 -4.36
C GLY A 313 -2.22 -1.74 -3.04
N SER A 314 -1.66 -0.52 -3.03
CA SER A 314 -1.62 0.35 -1.85
C SER A 314 -3.02 0.61 -1.29
N LEU A 315 -3.98 0.95 -2.16
CA LEU A 315 -5.37 1.15 -1.78
C LEU A 315 -6.00 -0.12 -1.19
N TYR A 316 -5.77 -1.25 -1.87
CA TYR A 316 -6.24 -2.55 -1.43
C TYR A 316 -5.68 -2.89 -0.04
N PHE A 317 -4.37 -2.75 0.19
CA PHE A 317 -3.76 -3.00 1.50
C PHE A 317 -4.39 -2.16 2.61
N GLU A 318 -4.57 -0.86 2.40
CA GLU A 318 -5.19 0.00 3.40
C GLU A 318 -6.62 -0.45 3.72
N THR A 319 -7.38 -0.85 2.69
CA THR A 319 -8.74 -1.38 2.89
C THR A 319 -8.73 -2.66 3.72
N GLN A 320 -7.71 -3.52 3.60
CA GLN A 320 -7.64 -4.78 4.35
C GLN A 320 -7.28 -4.57 5.83
N TYR A 321 -6.66 -3.44 6.17
CA TYR A 321 -6.36 -3.05 7.56
C TYR A 321 -7.48 -2.28 8.24
N SER A 322 -8.49 -1.82 7.48
CA SER A 322 -9.72 -1.24 8.02
C SER A 322 -10.40 -2.23 8.97
N PRO A 323 -10.75 -1.84 10.22
CA PRO A 323 -11.65 -2.58 11.10
C PRO A 323 -12.86 -3.23 10.40
N MET A 324 -13.49 -2.54 9.45
CA MET A 324 -14.62 -3.05 8.67
C MET A 324 -14.31 -4.38 7.97
N ILE A 325 -13.13 -4.47 7.34
CA ILE A 325 -12.67 -5.69 6.67
C ILE A 325 -11.89 -6.60 7.63
N ALA A 326 -11.35 -6.06 8.72
CA ALA A 326 -10.53 -6.83 9.63
C ALA A 326 -11.30 -7.95 10.35
N ASN A 327 -12.60 -7.76 10.51
CA ASN A 327 -13.53 -8.75 11.03
C ASN A 327 -13.95 -9.77 9.96
N VAL A 328 -13.59 -9.59 8.68
CA VAL A 328 -13.87 -10.56 7.63
C VAL A 328 -12.77 -11.63 7.64
N CYS A 329 -13.11 -12.83 8.12
CA CYS A 329 -12.26 -14.03 8.19
C CYS A 329 -10.75 -13.73 8.26
N PRO A 330 -10.20 -13.44 9.45
CA PRO A 330 -8.82 -13.00 9.61
C PRO A 330 -7.78 -13.90 8.91
N PHE A 331 -8.01 -15.22 8.91
CA PHE A 331 -7.12 -16.20 8.27
C PHE A 331 -7.12 -16.11 6.74
N VAL A 332 -8.30 -16.15 6.12
CA VAL A 332 -8.42 -16.06 4.66
C VAL A 332 -7.90 -14.71 4.18
N ARG A 333 -8.21 -13.65 4.91
CA ARG A 333 -7.68 -12.31 4.66
C ARG A 333 -6.16 -12.30 4.67
N ILE A 334 -5.51 -12.81 5.72
CA ILE A 334 -4.04 -12.81 5.82
C ILE A 334 -3.39 -13.62 4.70
N ILE A 335 -3.94 -14.79 4.36
CA ILE A 335 -3.44 -15.58 3.22
C ILE A 335 -3.54 -14.74 1.95
N PHE A 336 -4.72 -14.19 1.66
CA PHE A 336 -4.96 -13.51 0.40
C PHE A 336 -4.13 -12.22 0.27
N VAL A 337 -4.06 -11.42 1.34
CA VAL A 337 -3.20 -10.23 1.42
C VAL A 337 -1.72 -10.59 1.30
N GLY A 338 -1.28 -11.64 1.98
CA GLY A 338 0.09 -12.16 1.91
C GLY A 338 0.50 -12.60 0.50
N TYR A 339 -0.40 -13.26 -0.21
CA TYR A 339 -0.15 -13.66 -1.60
C TYR A 339 -0.12 -12.45 -2.53
N ILE A 340 -1.06 -11.50 -2.39
CA ILE A 340 -1.09 -10.28 -3.21
C ILE A 340 0.16 -9.42 -3.01
N ILE A 341 0.61 -9.21 -1.75
CA ILE A 341 1.81 -8.42 -1.48
C ILE A 341 3.07 -9.08 -2.03
N THR A 342 3.15 -10.40 -1.89
CA THR A 342 4.23 -11.20 -2.47
C THR A 342 4.24 -11.08 -3.98
N TRP A 343 3.06 -11.15 -4.62
CA TRP A 343 2.91 -10.96 -6.06
C TRP A 343 3.34 -9.59 -6.55
N PHE A 344 2.93 -8.51 -5.88
CA PHE A 344 3.36 -7.16 -6.27
C PHE A 344 4.88 -6.97 -6.10
N THR A 345 5.44 -7.42 -4.97
CA THR A 345 6.88 -7.34 -4.72
C THR A 345 7.69 -8.10 -5.76
N ILE A 346 7.30 -9.34 -6.07
CA ILE A 346 7.99 -10.15 -7.08
C ILE A 346 7.80 -9.58 -8.50
N THR A 347 6.60 -9.11 -8.83
CA THR A 347 6.33 -8.45 -10.13
C THR A 347 7.23 -7.23 -10.32
N TYR A 348 7.40 -6.42 -9.28
CA TYR A 348 8.31 -5.28 -9.31
C TYR A 348 9.76 -5.75 -9.44
N GLY A 349 10.19 -6.74 -8.65
CA GLY A 349 11.52 -7.33 -8.73
C GLY A 349 11.88 -7.86 -10.13
N PHE A 350 10.99 -8.62 -10.77
CA PHE A 350 11.19 -9.07 -12.15
C PHE A 350 11.18 -7.92 -13.16
N THR A 351 10.42 -6.86 -12.91
CA THR A 351 10.42 -5.66 -13.76
C THR A 351 11.78 -4.95 -13.69
N ILE A 352 12.36 -4.81 -12.49
CA ILE A 352 13.73 -4.30 -12.30
C ILE A 352 14.73 -5.19 -13.02
N PHE A 353 14.69 -6.50 -12.78
CA PHE A 353 15.61 -7.44 -13.42
C PHE A 353 15.54 -7.35 -14.95
N ARG A 354 14.33 -7.32 -15.52
CA ARG A 354 14.11 -7.14 -16.96
C ARG A 354 14.70 -5.82 -17.45
N PHE A 355 14.51 -4.73 -16.71
CA PHE A 355 15.07 -3.44 -17.08
C PHE A 355 16.60 -3.47 -17.14
N TYR A 356 17.27 -3.99 -16.10
CA TYR A 356 18.73 -4.12 -16.09
C TYR A 356 19.23 -5.07 -17.17
N TYR A 357 18.50 -6.15 -17.45
CA TYR A 357 18.79 -7.04 -18.57
C TYR A 357 18.74 -6.29 -19.91
N LEU A 358 17.67 -5.52 -20.16
CA LEU A 358 17.53 -4.76 -21.40
C LEU A 358 18.58 -3.65 -21.53
N ARG A 359 18.95 -3.01 -20.42
CA ARG A 359 20.00 -1.97 -20.39
C ARG A 359 21.37 -2.55 -20.73
N ASN A 360 21.71 -3.72 -20.18
CA ASN A 360 23.00 -4.37 -20.39
C ASN A 360 23.04 -5.32 -21.61
N LEU A 361 21.96 -5.36 -22.39
CA LEU A 361 21.79 -6.30 -23.49
C LEU A 361 22.93 -6.20 -24.51
N TYR A 362 23.36 -4.98 -24.85
CA TYR A 362 24.46 -4.75 -25.80
C TYR A 362 25.79 -5.33 -25.31
N HIS A 363 26.13 -5.11 -24.03
CA HIS A 363 27.34 -5.67 -23.44
C HIS A 363 27.29 -7.21 -23.42
N ILE A 364 26.11 -7.79 -23.16
CA ILE A 364 25.90 -9.25 -23.19
C ILE A 364 26.05 -9.80 -24.62
N ILE A 365 25.58 -9.06 -25.64
CA ILE A 365 25.72 -9.45 -27.05
C ILE A 365 27.18 -9.32 -27.51
N SER A 366 27.85 -8.20 -27.17
CA SER A 366 29.19 -7.88 -27.70
C SER A 366 30.29 -8.82 -27.22
N ILE A 367 30.09 -9.54 -26.13
CA ILE A 367 31.07 -10.50 -25.57
C ILE A 367 31.13 -11.83 -26.34
N LYS A 368 30.18 -12.15 -27.25
CA LYS A 368 30.11 -13.47 -27.90
C LYS A 368 30.28 -13.42 -29.43
N ASN A 369 30.97 -14.43 -29.99
CA ASN A 369 31.29 -14.58 -31.42
C ASN A 369 30.10 -14.38 -32.39
N VAL A 370 30.40 -13.67 -33.49
CA VAL A 370 29.51 -13.03 -34.47
C VAL A 370 28.60 -13.97 -35.26
N GLU A 371 28.92 -15.26 -35.42
CA GLU A 371 28.08 -16.19 -36.21
C GLU A 371 26.91 -16.80 -35.44
N SER A 372 27.01 -16.95 -34.11
CA SER A 372 25.89 -17.43 -33.28
C SER A 372 24.81 -16.36 -33.01
N THR A 373 25.01 -15.16 -33.56
CA THR A 373 24.38 -13.92 -33.11
C THR A 373 23.00 -13.70 -33.71
N ASN A 374 22.73 -14.13 -34.94
CA ASN A 374 21.44 -13.86 -35.59
C ASN A 374 20.25 -14.55 -34.88
N LYS A 375 20.39 -15.83 -34.50
CA LYS A 375 19.35 -16.54 -33.73
C LYS A 375 19.17 -15.94 -32.33
N LYS A 376 20.26 -15.53 -31.68
CA LYS A 376 20.25 -14.91 -30.35
C LYS A 376 19.62 -13.51 -30.39
N ILE A 377 19.93 -12.70 -31.39
CA ILE A 377 19.32 -11.37 -31.61
C ILE A 377 17.82 -11.53 -31.85
N ALA A 378 17.39 -12.50 -32.67
CA ALA A 378 15.97 -12.76 -32.90
C ALA A 378 15.23 -13.13 -31.60
N PHE A 379 15.84 -13.97 -30.76
CA PHE A 379 15.30 -14.33 -29.45
C PHE A 379 15.24 -13.14 -28.49
N GLN A 380 16.30 -12.34 -28.39
CA GLN A 380 16.34 -11.15 -27.55
C GLN A 380 15.33 -10.08 -28.01
N ARG A 381 15.15 -9.91 -29.32
CA ARG A 381 14.10 -9.07 -29.91
C ARG A 381 12.70 -9.59 -29.56
N LYS A 382 12.52 -10.90 -29.38
CA LYS A 382 11.26 -11.48 -28.94
C LYS A 382 10.98 -11.16 -27.46
N ILE A 383 11.98 -11.33 -26.59
CA ILE A 383 11.90 -11.02 -25.15
C ILE A 383 11.67 -9.52 -24.88
N SER A 384 12.23 -8.63 -25.71
CA SER A 384 12.07 -7.19 -25.52
C SER A 384 10.66 -6.70 -25.86
N ARG A 385 9.85 -7.47 -26.59
CA ARG A 385 8.46 -7.09 -26.91
C ARG A 385 7.60 -6.99 -25.64
N PRO A 386 6.62 -6.05 -25.59
CA PRO A 386 5.77 -5.86 -24.42
C PRO A 386 5.05 -7.13 -23.95
N PHE A 387 4.49 -7.92 -24.88
CA PHE A 387 3.76 -9.15 -24.54
C PHE A 387 4.62 -10.16 -23.77
N TRP A 388 5.82 -10.46 -24.27
CA TRP A 388 6.77 -11.34 -23.59
C TRP A 388 7.31 -10.73 -22.30
N GLY A 389 7.43 -9.40 -22.26
CA GLY A 389 7.70 -8.66 -21.03
C GLY A 389 6.64 -8.93 -19.96
N ILE A 390 5.34 -8.77 -20.28
CA ILE A 390 4.23 -9.01 -19.35
C ILE A 390 4.23 -10.47 -18.89
N LEU A 391 4.37 -11.43 -19.82
CA LEU A 391 4.41 -12.84 -19.47
C LEU A 391 5.58 -13.16 -18.52
N LEU A 392 6.76 -12.58 -18.76
CA LEU A 392 7.94 -12.79 -17.93
C LEU A 392 7.81 -12.10 -16.57
N THR A 393 7.34 -10.85 -16.50
CA THR A 393 7.32 -10.13 -15.23
C THR A 393 6.11 -10.45 -14.38
N VAL A 394 4.93 -10.65 -14.99
CA VAL A 394 3.66 -10.87 -14.29
C VAL A 394 3.35 -12.36 -14.19
N GLY A 395 3.53 -13.12 -15.28
CA GLY A 395 3.27 -14.55 -15.32
C GLY A 395 4.24 -15.34 -14.45
N MET A 396 5.55 -15.09 -14.56
CA MET A 396 6.53 -15.74 -13.67
C MET A 396 6.39 -15.26 -12.22
N ALA A 397 6.00 -13.99 -11.99
CA ALA A 397 5.72 -13.52 -10.65
C ALA A 397 4.57 -14.30 -10.02
N LEU A 398 3.48 -14.54 -10.75
CA LEU A 398 2.35 -15.33 -10.24
C LEU A 398 2.78 -16.73 -9.79
N ILE A 399 3.59 -17.42 -10.60
CA ILE A 399 4.11 -18.76 -10.26
C ILE A 399 5.03 -18.67 -9.03
N ALA A 400 5.95 -17.71 -8.99
CA ALA A 400 6.87 -17.52 -7.88
C ALA A 400 6.13 -17.15 -6.58
N THR A 401 5.02 -16.40 -6.67
CA THR A 401 4.15 -16.09 -5.52
C THR A 401 3.55 -17.33 -4.89
N LEU A 402 3.19 -18.35 -5.68
CA LEU A 402 2.65 -19.59 -5.10
C LEU A 402 3.64 -20.27 -4.17
N ILE A 403 4.94 -20.18 -4.49
CA ILE A 403 6.03 -20.75 -3.70
C ILE A 403 6.40 -19.82 -2.55
N LEU A 404 6.71 -18.56 -2.85
CA LEU A 404 7.22 -17.59 -1.87
C LEU A 404 6.13 -17.05 -0.92
N GLY A 405 4.86 -17.15 -1.30
CA GLY A 405 3.71 -16.81 -0.45
C GLY A 405 3.26 -17.95 0.46
N SER A 406 3.76 -19.17 0.27
CA SER A 406 3.39 -20.34 1.09
C SER A 406 3.61 -20.19 2.60
N PRO A 407 4.57 -19.38 3.12
CA PRO A 407 4.67 -19.13 4.56
C PRO A 407 3.39 -18.55 5.18
N PHE A 408 2.57 -17.80 4.42
CA PHE A 408 1.28 -17.29 4.91
C PHE A 408 0.24 -18.40 5.14
N LEU A 409 0.36 -19.54 4.45
CA LEU A 409 -0.49 -20.71 4.72
C LEU A 409 -0.09 -21.38 6.04
N VAL A 410 1.21 -21.44 6.34
CA VAL A 410 1.72 -22.07 7.57
C VAL A 410 1.28 -21.30 8.82
N ILE A 411 1.21 -19.96 8.75
CA ILE A 411 0.75 -19.14 9.88
C ILE A 411 -0.68 -19.52 10.31
N VAL A 412 -1.55 -19.90 9.37
CA VAL A 412 -2.92 -20.30 9.68
C VAL A 412 -2.97 -21.55 10.56
N ASP A 413 -2.02 -22.47 10.43
CA ASP A 413 -1.96 -23.66 11.28
C ASP A 413 -1.38 -23.34 12.68
N THR A 414 -0.44 -22.41 12.76
CA THR A 414 0.17 -21.96 14.03
C THR A 414 -0.71 -20.99 14.85
N SER A 415 -1.88 -20.61 14.33
CA SER A 415 -2.74 -19.50 14.75
C SER A 415 -3.42 -19.59 16.12
N ILE A 416 -2.95 -20.51 16.95
CA ILE A 416 -3.49 -20.84 18.27
C ILE A 416 -2.93 -19.90 19.36
N SER A 417 -1.96 -19.04 19.03
CA SER A 417 -1.27 -18.17 20.00
C SER A 417 -1.52 -16.67 19.79
N ALA A 418 -1.40 -15.92 20.90
CA ALA A 418 -1.36 -14.46 20.94
C ALA A 418 -0.33 -13.83 19.98
N GLU A 419 0.64 -14.62 19.52
CA GLU A 419 1.74 -14.19 18.65
C GLU A 419 1.34 -14.12 17.17
N PHE A 420 0.13 -14.58 16.80
CA PHE A 420 -0.34 -14.62 15.43
C PHE A 420 -0.22 -13.26 14.71
N GLY A 421 -0.68 -12.19 15.35
CA GLY A 421 -0.62 -10.84 14.78
C GLY A 421 0.83 -10.35 14.61
N PHE A 422 1.72 -10.70 15.53
CA PHE A 422 3.13 -10.38 15.43
C PHE A 422 3.78 -11.13 14.26
N LEU A 423 3.55 -12.44 14.16
CA LEU A 423 4.12 -13.28 13.11
C LEU A 423 3.64 -12.86 11.72
N SER A 424 2.34 -12.55 11.55
CA SER A 424 1.80 -12.06 10.28
C SER A 424 2.44 -10.72 9.87
N ASN A 425 2.55 -9.79 10.82
CA ASN A 425 3.17 -8.48 10.56
C ASN A 425 4.67 -8.61 10.24
N LEU A 426 5.37 -9.51 10.93
CA LEU A 426 6.77 -9.83 10.66
C LEU A 426 6.93 -10.40 9.24
N LEU A 427 6.06 -11.32 8.80
CA LEU A 427 6.12 -11.83 7.44
C LEU A 427 5.84 -10.75 6.39
N TYR A 428 4.85 -9.87 6.60
CA TYR A 428 4.63 -8.74 5.71
C TYR A 428 5.87 -7.85 5.63
N ALA A 429 6.48 -7.53 6.77
CA ALA A 429 7.70 -6.73 6.84
C ALA A 429 8.89 -7.40 6.14
N ILE A 430 9.04 -8.73 6.27
CA ILE A 430 10.08 -9.50 5.58
C ILE A 430 9.86 -9.43 4.06
N VAL A 431 8.64 -9.67 3.57
CA VAL A 431 8.34 -9.66 2.13
C VAL A 431 8.58 -8.28 1.54
N ILE A 432 8.06 -7.22 2.15
CA ILE A 432 8.29 -5.84 1.70
C ILE A 432 9.79 -5.51 1.79
N GLY A 433 10.43 -5.85 2.91
CA GLY A 433 11.86 -5.64 3.16
C GLY A 433 12.76 -6.29 2.09
N ILE A 434 12.45 -7.52 1.67
CA ILE A 434 13.14 -8.18 0.55
C ILE A 434 13.03 -7.34 -0.72
N GLY A 435 11.85 -6.80 -1.03
CA GLY A 435 11.65 -5.89 -2.16
C GLY A 435 12.55 -4.65 -2.08
N CYS A 436 12.63 -4.02 -0.90
CA CYS A 436 13.46 -2.84 -0.66
C CYS A 436 14.95 -3.14 -0.77
N VAL A 437 15.39 -4.31 -0.28
CA VAL A 437 16.76 -4.80 -0.37
C VAL A 437 17.14 -5.09 -1.82
N ILE A 438 16.26 -5.72 -2.61
CA ILE A 438 16.49 -5.92 -4.05
C ILE A 438 16.70 -4.56 -4.74
N GLY A 439 15.88 -3.56 -4.43
CA GLY A 439 16.06 -2.20 -4.91
C GLY A 439 17.40 -1.60 -4.51
N GLY A 440 17.79 -1.76 -3.25
CA GLY A 440 19.05 -1.23 -2.70
C GLY A 440 20.28 -1.87 -3.34
N ILE A 441 20.28 -3.19 -3.51
CA ILE A 441 21.34 -3.93 -4.19
C ILE A 441 21.46 -3.45 -5.65
N ALA A 442 20.34 -3.28 -6.35
CA ALA A 442 20.34 -2.78 -7.73
C ALA A 442 20.97 -1.38 -7.85
N ILE A 443 20.69 -0.48 -6.91
CA ILE A 443 21.32 0.85 -6.85
C ILE A 443 22.81 0.73 -6.58
N ILE A 444 23.22 -0.06 -5.58
CA ILE A 444 24.64 -0.23 -5.22
C ILE A 444 25.43 -0.73 -6.43
N ILE A 445 24.91 -1.76 -7.11
CA ILE A 445 25.52 -2.31 -8.33
C ILE A 445 25.61 -1.23 -9.42
N ASP A 446 24.53 -0.47 -9.67
CA ASP A 446 24.52 0.58 -10.70
C ASP A 446 25.49 1.73 -10.37
N VAL A 447 25.62 2.11 -9.09
CA VAL A 447 26.57 3.12 -8.63
C VAL A 447 28.01 2.62 -8.81
N ILE A 448 28.30 1.35 -8.51
CA ILE A 448 29.64 0.76 -8.70
C ILE A 448 30.04 0.81 -10.19
N PHE A 449 29.14 0.39 -11.09
CA PHE A 449 29.41 0.39 -12.53
C PHE A 449 29.56 1.81 -13.09
N ASN A 450 28.78 2.77 -12.59
CA ASN A 450 28.77 4.15 -13.09
C ASN A 450 29.59 5.14 -12.24
N ARG A 451 30.47 4.64 -11.35
CA ARG A 451 31.24 5.48 -10.41
C ARG A 451 32.05 6.58 -11.08
N LYS A 452 32.56 6.35 -12.29
CA LYS A 452 33.33 7.34 -13.06
C LYS A 452 32.44 8.51 -13.49
N ILE A 453 31.29 8.20 -14.07
CA ILE A 453 30.28 9.20 -14.49
C ILE A 453 29.80 10.01 -13.29
N LEU A 454 29.53 9.34 -12.17
CA LEU A 454 29.09 10.00 -10.94
C LEU A 454 30.16 10.97 -10.41
N LYS A 455 31.44 10.57 -10.43
CA LYS A 455 32.56 11.42 -9.99
C LYS A 455 32.78 12.61 -10.92
N GLU A 456 32.67 12.41 -12.23
CA GLU A 456 32.97 13.44 -13.23
C GLU A 456 31.84 14.44 -13.43
N LYS A 457 30.59 13.99 -13.43
CA LYS A 457 29.41 14.81 -13.80
C LYS A 457 28.45 15.08 -12.64
N GLY A 458 28.67 14.46 -11.48
CA GLY A 458 27.88 14.65 -10.27
C GLY A 458 26.56 13.86 -10.21
N LEU A 459 25.93 13.90 -9.03
CA LEU A 459 24.72 13.11 -8.71
C LEU A 459 23.49 13.52 -9.54
N ASN A 460 23.29 14.82 -9.77
CA ASN A 460 22.14 15.33 -10.53
C ASN A 460 22.18 14.84 -11.99
N TYR A 461 23.35 14.87 -12.62
CA TYR A 461 23.51 14.33 -13.97
C TYR A 461 23.21 12.82 -13.99
N TYR A 462 23.75 12.09 -13.02
CA TYR A 462 23.53 10.65 -12.91
C TYR A 462 22.06 10.26 -12.69
N LEU A 463 21.31 10.96 -11.83
CA LEU A 463 19.91 10.61 -11.53
C LEU A 463 18.90 11.09 -12.58
N PHE A 464 19.12 12.26 -13.21
CA PHE A 464 18.11 12.87 -14.09
C PHE A 464 18.46 12.85 -15.57
N PHE A 465 19.74 12.94 -15.92
CA PHE A 465 20.21 13.03 -17.31
C PHE A 465 20.56 11.66 -17.88
N ASP A 466 21.42 10.90 -17.19
CA ASP A 466 21.84 9.56 -17.61
C ASP A 466 20.72 8.51 -17.47
N ASP A 467 19.71 8.82 -16.64
CA ASP A 467 18.49 8.02 -16.52
C ASP A 467 17.26 8.82 -16.97
N PRO A 468 17.00 8.90 -18.29
CA PRO A 468 15.87 9.66 -18.80
C PRO A 468 14.52 9.12 -18.31
N PHE A 469 14.49 7.85 -17.88
CA PHE A 469 13.29 7.18 -17.40
C PHE A 469 13.07 7.30 -15.88
N LEU A 470 14.02 7.84 -15.10
CA LEU A 470 13.95 8.01 -13.64
C LEU A 470 13.83 6.71 -12.82
N ILE A 471 14.30 5.58 -13.35
CA ILE A 471 14.22 4.28 -12.67
C ILE A 471 15.13 4.23 -11.43
N ARG A 472 16.32 4.83 -11.48
CA ARG A 472 17.23 4.95 -10.32
C ARG A 472 16.57 5.69 -9.16
N LEU A 473 15.83 6.75 -9.47
CA LEU A 473 15.10 7.52 -8.47
C LEU A 473 13.96 6.68 -7.86
N GLU A 474 13.24 5.90 -8.68
CA GLU A 474 12.19 4.98 -8.19
C GLU A 474 12.74 3.84 -7.32
N LEU A 475 13.93 3.32 -7.65
CA LEU A 475 14.63 2.35 -6.82
C LEU A 475 15.05 2.99 -5.50
N PHE A 476 15.56 4.22 -5.54
CA PHE A 476 15.98 4.95 -4.35
C PHE A 476 14.79 5.22 -3.42
N THR A 477 13.65 5.68 -3.96
CA THR A 477 12.42 5.87 -3.17
C THR A 477 11.90 4.56 -2.62
N LEU A 478 12.01 3.45 -3.37
CA LEU A 478 11.64 2.13 -2.84
C LEU A 478 12.56 1.74 -1.68
N SER A 479 13.88 1.87 -1.81
CA SER A 479 14.82 1.55 -0.73
C SER A 479 14.59 2.40 0.52
N LEU A 480 14.18 3.67 0.36
CA LEU A 480 13.85 4.56 1.48
C LEU A 480 12.69 4.04 2.34
N THR A 481 11.78 3.25 1.77
CA THR A 481 10.65 2.68 2.53
C THR A 481 11.11 1.81 3.71
N ILE A 482 12.30 1.19 3.65
CA ILE A 482 12.84 0.39 4.76
C ILE A 482 13.06 1.22 6.03
N ILE A 483 13.47 2.49 5.86
CA ILE A 483 13.70 3.41 6.98
C ILE A 483 12.35 3.70 7.67
N PHE A 484 11.31 3.98 6.88
CA PHE A 484 9.97 4.23 7.41
C PHE A 484 9.32 2.98 8.01
N MET A 485 9.61 1.78 7.51
CA MET A 485 9.17 0.53 8.16
C MET A 485 9.80 0.37 9.56
N VAL A 486 11.09 0.69 9.71
CA VAL A 486 11.75 0.68 11.03
C VAL A 486 11.13 1.74 11.95
N ILE A 487 10.85 2.94 11.44
CA ILE A 487 10.17 3.99 12.21
C ILE A 487 8.76 3.55 12.63
N CYS A 488 8.01 2.85 11.76
CA CYS A 488 6.69 2.31 12.10
C CYS A 488 6.75 1.34 13.28
N TYR A 489 7.80 0.51 13.36
CA TYR A 489 7.95 -0.48 14.42
C TYR A 489 8.21 0.15 15.80
N PHE A 490 8.99 1.24 15.85
CA PHE A 490 9.34 1.92 17.11
C PHE A 490 8.45 3.14 17.41
N GLY A 491 7.63 3.56 16.47
CA GLY A 491 6.79 4.75 16.58
C GLY A 491 5.57 4.53 17.47
N ASN A 492 5.10 5.61 18.11
CA ASN A 492 3.76 5.62 18.70
C ASN A 492 2.68 5.55 17.61
N TYR A 493 1.41 5.42 18.03
CA TYR A 493 0.27 5.30 17.11
C TYR A 493 0.22 6.36 15.99
N TYR A 494 0.46 7.65 16.32
CA TYR A 494 0.43 8.73 15.34
C TYR A 494 1.63 8.68 14.38
N ILE A 495 2.83 8.42 14.91
CA ILE A 495 4.04 8.25 14.11
C ILE A 495 3.88 7.07 13.15
N PHE A 496 3.29 5.97 13.63
CA PHE A 496 2.96 4.79 12.83
C PHE A 496 2.05 5.16 11.65
N LYS A 497 0.91 5.82 11.89
CA LYS A 497 -0.02 6.22 10.82
C LYS A 497 0.58 7.19 9.80
N VAL A 498 1.32 8.20 10.27
CA VAL A 498 2.02 9.14 9.37
C VAL A 498 3.11 8.44 8.56
N SER A 499 3.87 7.54 9.18
CA SER A 499 4.93 6.79 8.50
C SER A 499 4.35 5.84 7.44
N ILE A 500 3.20 5.20 7.71
CA ILE A 500 2.45 4.41 6.72
C ILE A 500 2.02 5.27 5.53
N LEU A 501 1.48 6.47 5.78
CA LEU A 501 1.10 7.39 4.70
C LEU A 501 2.32 7.76 3.83
N ILE A 502 3.47 8.02 4.46
CA ILE A 502 4.72 8.29 3.74
C ILE A 502 5.16 7.07 2.92
N ILE A 503 5.05 5.86 3.47
CA ILE A 503 5.34 4.62 2.73
C ILE A 503 4.44 4.54 1.48
N TYR A 504 3.14 4.79 1.60
CA TYR A 504 2.25 4.79 0.43
C TYR A 504 2.63 5.86 -0.60
N CYS A 505 3.01 7.07 -0.18
CA CYS A 505 3.53 8.09 -1.07
C CYS A 505 4.78 7.60 -1.82
N LEU A 506 5.74 6.98 -1.13
CA LEU A 506 6.95 6.45 -1.73
C LEU A 506 6.66 5.30 -2.71
N VAL A 507 5.75 4.40 -2.35
CA VAL A 507 5.32 3.28 -3.23
C VAL A 507 4.63 3.82 -4.49
N ILE A 508 3.75 4.82 -4.36
CA ILE A 508 3.10 5.46 -5.52
C ILE A 508 4.15 6.19 -6.38
N MET A 509 5.12 6.88 -5.77
CA MET A 509 6.25 7.48 -6.50
C MET A 509 7.04 6.43 -7.30
N SER A 510 7.33 5.29 -6.69
CA SER A 510 8.02 4.14 -7.32
C SER A 510 7.18 3.41 -8.37
N SER A 511 5.87 3.64 -8.45
CA SER A 511 5.00 2.97 -9.44
C SER A 511 5.11 3.53 -10.86
N GLY A 512 5.83 4.63 -11.09
CA GLY A 512 5.85 5.34 -12.38
C GLY A 512 5.23 6.74 -12.32
N PHE A 513 4.79 7.19 -11.14
CA PHE A 513 4.26 8.54 -10.94
C PHE A 513 5.31 9.60 -11.31
N LEU A 514 6.58 9.39 -10.90
CA LEU A 514 7.70 10.30 -11.22
C LEU A 514 7.89 10.49 -12.73
N ALA A 515 7.87 9.39 -13.50
CA ALA A 515 7.97 9.44 -14.96
C ALA A 515 6.76 10.16 -15.59
N SER A 516 5.56 9.93 -15.07
CA SER A 516 4.34 10.61 -15.52
C SER A 516 4.40 12.11 -15.27
N PHE A 517 4.87 12.51 -14.09
CA PHE A 517 5.01 13.90 -13.70
C PHE A 517 6.08 14.64 -14.53
N LYS A 518 7.23 14.00 -14.76
CA LYS A 518 8.27 14.54 -15.67
C LYS A 518 7.71 14.78 -17.07
N HIS A 519 6.94 13.84 -17.60
CA HIS A 519 6.30 13.99 -18.93
C HIS A 519 5.37 15.20 -19.00
N ILE A 520 4.59 15.45 -17.94
CA ILE A 520 3.74 16.65 -17.83
C ILE A 520 4.60 17.92 -17.83
N LEU A 521 5.61 17.99 -16.97
CA LEU A 521 6.49 19.16 -16.87
C LEU A 521 7.17 19.46 -18.21
N THR A 522 7.70 18.45 -18.89
CA THR A 522 8.30 18.61 -20.22
C THR A 522 7.30 19.12 -21.23
N LYS A 523 6.07 18.60 -21.24
CA LYS A 523 5.00 19.07 -22.14
C LYS A 523 4.62 20.53 -21.87
N PHE A 524 4.55 20.95 -20.61
CA PHE A 524 4.27 22.34 -20.25
C PHE A 524 5.43 23.29 -20.59
N MET A 525 6.67 22.89 -20.34
CA MET A 525 7.85 23.69 -20.68
C MET A 525 8.02 23.83 -22.21
N ASN A 526 7.77 22.77 -22.97
CA ASN A 526 7.92 22.77 -24.42
C ASN A 526 6.80 23.52 -25.14
N ARG A 527 5.62 23.71 -24.54
CA ARG A 527 4.55 24.56 -25.10
C ARG A 527 4.97 26.02 -25.31
N LYS A 528 6.03 26.50 -24.64
CA LYS A 528 6.55 27.87 -24.79
C LYS A 528 7.69 27.99 -25.80
N LYS A 529 8.31 26.88 -26.20
CA LYS A 529 9.28 26.89 -27.29
C LYS A 529 8.51 26.59 -28.57
N LYS A 530 8.37 27.60 -29.44
CA LYS A 530 7.96 27.45 -30.85
C LYS A 530 8.68 26.20 -31.36
N GLU A 531 7.93 25.18 -31.80
CA GLU A 531 8.50 23.90 -32.20
C GLU A 531 9.65 24.16 -33.16
N ILE A 532 10.88 23.99 -32.67
CA ILE A 532 12.06 23.91 -33.51
C ILE A 532 11.75 22.71 -34.40
N SER A 533 11.52 22.98 -35.69
CA SER A 533 11.22 21.94 -36.66
C SER A 533 12.28 20.85 -36.54
N ASN A 534 11.92 19.57 -36.63
CA ASN A 534 12.89 18.47 -36.67
C ASN A 534 14.01 18.74 -37.70
N LEU A 535 13.67 19.47 -38.77
CA LEU A 535 14.62 19.97 -39.75
C LEU A 535 15.74 20.82 -39.12
N GLU A 536 15.45 21.78 -38.24
CA GLU A 536 16.49 22.59 -37.58
C GLU A 536 17.41 21.73 -36.71
N ILE A 537 16.86 20.70 -36.05
CA ILE A 537 17.66 19.74 -35.27
C ILE A 537 18.58 18.96 -36.21
N TYR A 538 18.05 18.44 -37.32
CA TYR A 538 18.82 17.69 -38.31
C TYR A 538 19.87 18.57 -38.98
N LEU A 539 19.56 19.83 -39.25
CA LEU A 539 20.48 20.83 -39.81
C LEU A 539 21.65 21.16 -38.88
N ASN A 540 21.65 20.76 -37.61
CA ASN A 540 22.85 20.85 -36.76
C ASN A 540 23.85 19.72 -37.02
N ASN A 541 23.44 18.64 -37.70
CA ASN A 541 24.30 17.51 -38.02
C ASN A 541 24.97 17.67 -39.40
N ASP A 542 26.30 17.70 -39.47
CA ASP A 542 27.02 17.92 -40.73
C ASP A 542 26.80 16.82 -41.77
N SER A 543 26.60 15.57 -41.34
CA SER A 543 26.27 14.48 -42.27
C SER A 543 24.90 14.69 -42.93
N PHE A 544 23.94 15.21 -42.17
CA PHE A 544 22.63 15.56 -42.68
C PHE A 544 22.70 16.78 -43.61
N LYS A 545 23.45 17.83 -43.22
CA LYS A 545 23.67 19.01 -44.09
C LYS A 545 24.19 18.60 -45.46
N HIS A 546 25.17 17.70 -45.49
CA HIS A 546 25.73 17.19 -46.74
C HIS A 546 24.68 16.42 -47.56
N MET A 547 23.96 15.49 -46.93
CA MET A 547 22.91 14.71 -47.61
C MET A 547 21.78 15.61 -48.15
N LEU A 548 21.31 16.56 -47.35
CA LEU A 548 20.28 17.51 -47.75
C LEU A 548 20.76 18.39 -48.91
N ARG A 549 22.00 18.88 -48.87
CA ARG A 549 22.60 19.64 -49.98
C ARG A 549 22.60 18.84 -51.28
N GLU A 550 23.11 17.62 -51.25
CA GLU A 550 23.15 16.73 -52.44
C GLU A 550 21.75 16.47 -53.00
N TYR A 551 20.77 16.33 -52.12
CA TYR A 551 19.38 16.15 -52.52
C TYR A 551 18.79 17.44 -53.12
N CYS A 552 19.03 18.61 -52.54
CA CYS A 552 18.61 19.89 -53.10
C CYS A 552 19.23 20.16 -54.47
N ILE A 553 20.46 19.71 -54.74
CA ILE A 553 21.06 19.79 -56.09
C ILE A 553 20.24 18.96 -57.08
N LYS A 554 19.88 17.73 -56.72
CA LYS A 554 19.10 16.82 -57.57
C LYS A 554 17.67 17.31 -57.82
N GLU A 555 17.07 17.95 -56.82
CA GLU A 555 15.72 18.51 -56.92
C GLU A 555 15.69 19.93 -57.52
N MET A 556 16.85 20.47 -57.89
CA MET A 556 16.99 21.86 -58.35
C MET A 556 16.38 22.88 -57.38
N SER A 557 16.58 22.65 -56.07
CA SER A 557 16.12 23.49 -54.96
C SER A 557 17.27 23.98 -54.08
N LEU A 558 18.46 24.15 -54.68
CA LEU A 558 19.73 24.45 -54.00
C LEU A 558 19.75 25.86 -53.42
N GLU A 559 19.03 26.79 -54.03
CA GLU A 559 18.88 28.19 -53.62
C GLU A 559 18.36 28.33 -52.18
N ASN A 560 17.32 27.57 -51.82
CA ASN A 560 16.77 27.57 -50.46
C ASN A 560 17.81 27.13 -49.41
N TYR A 561 18.59 26.10 -49.73
CA TYR A 561 19.64 25.58 -48.86
C TYR A 561 20.79 26.59 -48.71
N LYS A 562 21.28 27.14 -49.82
CA LYS A 562 22.38 28.12 -49.80
C LYS A 562 22.01 29.38 -49.04
N CYS A 563 20.82 29.92 -49.28
CA CYS A 563 20.31 31.10 -48.58
C CYS A 563 20.23 30.84 -47.06
N TYR A 564 19.69 29.69 -46.65
CA TYR A 564 19.66 29.29 -45.24
C TYR A 564 21.06 29.20 -44.61
N MET A 565 22.02 28.58 -45.32
CA MET A 565 23.41 28.47 -44.83
C MET A 565 24.11 29.83 -44.72
N SER A 566 23.80 30.79 -45.60
CA SER A 566 24.25 32.18 -45.47
C SER A 566 23.66 32.85 -44.22
N LEU A 567 22.37 32.64 -43.93
CA LEU A 567 21.76 33.15 -42.69
C LEU A 567 22.34 32.50 -41.42
N GLU A 568 22.70 31.22 -41.46
CA GLU A 568 23.41 30.55 -40.36
C GLU A 568 24.76 31.21 -40.05
N GLN A 569 25.50 31.64 -41.07
CA GLN A 569 26.75 32.39 -40.88
C GLN A 569 26.50 33.73 -40.17
N PHE A 570 25.34 34.36 -40.44
CA PHE A 570 24.94 35.61 -39.78
C PHE A 570 24.48 35.42 -38.34
N LYS A 571 24.08 34.21 -37.91
CA LYS A 571 23.72 33.96 -36.50
C LYS A 571 24.88 34.25 -35.54
N MET A 572 26.13 34.06 -35.97
CA MET A 572 27.32 34.42 -35.18
C MET A 572 27.50 35.94 -35.02
N LYS A 573 26.82 36.73 -35.87
CA LYS A 573 26.84 38.20 -35.88
C LYS A 573 25.45 38.80 -35.57
N LYS A 574 24.54 38.03 -34.97
CA LYS A 574 23.12 38.39 -34.82
C LYS A 574 22.86 39.78 -34.23
N ASP A 575 23.72 40.22 -33.31
CA ASP A 575 23.57 41.50 -32.58
C ASP A 575 24.38 42.64 -33.24
N LYS A 576 25.04 42.38 -34.37
CA LYS A 576 25.79 43.40 -35.13
C LYS A 576 24.89 44.09 -36.15
N VAL A 577 25.21 45.35 -36.43
CA VAL A 577 24.59 46.12 -37.52
C VAL A 577 24.88 45.44 -38.85
N ILE A 578 23.88 45.39 -39.73
CA ILE A 578 24.01 44.80 -41.06
C ILE A 578 24.96 45.67 -41.90
N ASP A 579 25.92 45.02 -42.55
CA ASP A 579 26.81 45.70 -43.50
C ASP A 579 26.07 45.92 -44.83
N LEU A 580 26.11 47.15 -45.35
CA LEU A 580 25.35 47.55 -46.53
C LEU A 580 25.83 46.81 -47.80
N GLU A 581 27.14 46.65 -47.96
CA GLU A 581 27.69 45.93 -49.11
C GLU A 581 27.24 44.47 -49.11
N LEU A 582 27.31 43.83 -47.95
CA LEU A 582 26.84 42.46 -47.76
C LEU A 582 25.32 42.33 -47.95
N MET A 583 24.52 43.31 -47.54
CA MET A 583 23.06 43.34 -47.78
C MET A 583 22.75 43.44 -49.28
N LYS A 584 23.46 44.29 -50.02
CA LYS A 584 23.34 44.42 -51.48
C LYS A 584 23.74 43.14 -52.19
N GLN A 585 24.84 42.52 -51.76
CA GLN A 585 25.26 41.22 -52.28
C GLN A 585 24.19 40.14 -52.02
N PHE A 586 23.65 40.09 -50.80
CA PHE A 586 22.61 39.13 -50.43
C PHE A 586 21.33 39.33 -51.25
N GLU A 587 20.96 40.59 -51.54
CA GLU A 587 19.86 40.93 -52.44
C GLU A 587 20.10 40.40 -53.85
N THR A 588 21.28 40.68 -54.41
CA THR A 588 21.64 40.27 -55.78
C THR A 588 21.71 38.74 -55.90
N ASP A 589 22.23 38.05 -54.89
CA ASP A 589 22.43 36.60 -54.92
C ASP A 589 21.13 35.81 -54.75
N TYR A 590 20.19 36.28 -53.91
CA TYR A 590 19.02 35.49 -53.49
C TYR A 590 17.64 36.13 -53.69
N ILE A 591 17.52 37.47 -53.64
CA ILE A 591 16.21 38.14 -53.54
C ILE A 591 15.79 38.81 -54.84
N SER A 592 16.75 39.36 -55.59
CA SER A 592 16.51 40.09 -56.82
C SER A 592 15.83 39.20 -57.86
N LEU A 593 14.99 39.82 -58.69
CA LEU A 593 14.33 39.13 -59.79
C LEU A 593 15.39 38.64 -60.79
N ASN A 594 15.34 37.35 -61.14
CA ASN A 594 16.33 36.68 -61.97
C ASN A 594 17.71 36.50 -61.31
N SER A 595 17.79 36.55 -59.98
CA SER A 595 19.00 36.12 -59.27
C SER A 595 19.31 34.65 -59.55
N ILE A 596 20.59 34.30 -59.58
CA ILE A 596 21.05 32.94 -59.87
C ILE A 596 20.51 31.94 -58.84
N TYR A 597 20.30 32.40 -57.60
CA TYR A 597 19.69 31.63 -56.52
C TYR A 597 18.40 32.31 -56.01
N GLU A 598 17.52 32.76 -56.92
CA GLU A 598 16.25 33.39 -56.54
C GLU A 598 15.42 32.46 -55.65
N VAL A 599 15.26 32.84 -54.38
CA VAL A 599 14.47 32.05 -53.43
C VAL A 599 12.98 32.32 -53.62
N ASN A 600 12.18 31.24 -53.60
CA ASN A 600 10.73 31.33 -53.67
C ASN A 600 10.16 31.82 -52.34
N ILE A 601 10.01 33.14 -52.19
CA ILE A 601 9.43 33.78 -51.00
C ILE A 601 8.18 34.59 -51.35
N PRO A 602 7.21 34.69 -50.43
CA PRO A 602 6.03 35.53 -50.63
C PRO A 602 6.36 37.01 -50.91
N SER A 603 5.53 37.66 -51.75
CA SER A 603 5.73 39.06 -52.15
C SER A 603 5.80 40.03 -50.96
N ASN A 604 5.04 39.80 -49.90
CA ASN A 604 5.11 40.62 -48.68
C ASN A 604 6.47 40.49 -47.96
N VAL A 605 7.06 39.30 -47.92
CA VAL A 605 8.40 39.08 -47.33
C VAL A 605 9.47 39.78 -48.16
N ARG A 606 9.37 39.69 -49.50
CA ARG A 606 10.25 40.41 -50.42
C ARG A 606 10.14 41.93 -50.23
N LYS A 607 8.93 42.47 -50.06
CA LYS A 607 8.72 43.89 -49.72
C LYS A 607 9.37 44.27 -48.40
N SER A 608 9.15 43.49 -47.34
CA SER A 608 9.77 43.72 -46.04
C SER A 608 11.29 43.62 -46.07
N PHE A 609 11.86 42.79 -46.96
CA PHE A 609 13.30 42.75 -47.18
C PHE A 609 13.81 44.06 -47.78
N TYR A 610 13.14 44.60 -48.80
CA TYR A 610 13.52 45.89 -49.40
C TYR A 610 13.28 47.07 -48.44
N GLU A 611 12.27 46.99 -47.56
CA GLU A 611 12.08 47.96 -46.48
C GLU A 611 13.25 47.92 -45.49
N LEU A 612 13.67 46.72 -45.07
CA LEU A 612 14.84 46.53 -44.22
C LEU A 612 16.12 47.03 -44.91
N MET A 613 16.29 46.74 -46.20
CA MET A 613 17.42 47.23 -47.00
C MET A 613 17.47 48.75 -47.06
N LYS A 614 16.33 49.41 -47.28
CA LYS A 614 16.22 50.87 -47.27
C LYS A 614 16.55 51.46 -45.90
N GLN A 615 16.18 50.78 -44.81
CA GLN A 615 16.58 51.17 -43.45
C GLN A 615 18.11 51.09 -43.31
N VAL A 616 18.75 50.00 -43.77
CA VAL A 616 20.21 49.84 -43.75
C VAL A 616 20.89 50.95 -44.56
N GLU A 617 20.38 51.28 -45.75
CA GLU A 617 20.89 52.38 -46.58
C GLU A 617 20.80 53.73 -45.86
N SER A 618 19.65 54.03 -45.25
CA SER A 618 19.46 55.27 -44.50
C SER A 618 20.38 55.38 -43.28
N SER A 619 20.57 54.28 -42.54
CA SER A 619 21.48 54.23 -41.40
C SER A 619 22.95 54.38 -41.84
N HIS A 620 23.31 53.82 -42.99
CA HIS A 620 24.66 53.96 -43.55
C HIS A 620 24.95 55.40 -43.98
N SER A 621 24.02 56.06 -44.68
CA SER A 621 24.16 57.48 -45.05
C SER A 621 24.33 58.38 -43.83
N GLN A 622 23.53 58.16 -42.77
CA GLN A 622 23.66 58.90 -41.51
C GLN A 622 25.02 58.69 -40.84
N LEU A 623 25.56 57.46 -40.87
CA LEU A 623 26.88 57.16 -40.32
C LEU A 623 28.00 57.84 -41.14
N CYS A 624 27.86 57.95 -42.46
CA CYS A 624 28.82 58.67 -43.30
C CYS A 624 28.79 60.18 -43.03
N GLU A 625 27.61 60.79 -42.95
CA GLU A 625 27.46 62.23 -42.63
C GLU A 625 28.05 62.56 -41.25
N MET A 626 27.79 61.72 -40.24
CA MET A 626 28.35 61.89 -38.90
C MET A 626 29.88 61.71 -38.84
N ALA A 627 30.46 60.90 -39.72
CA ALA A 627 31.90 60.71 -39.80
C ALA A 627 32.63 61.94 -40.40
N GLU A 628 31.95 62.71 -41.26
CA GLU A 628 32.49 63.96 -41.84
C GLU A 628 32.42 65.13 -40.84
N ASP A 629 31.42 65.15 -39.96
CA ASP A 629 31.17 66.25 -39.01
C ASP A 629 32.04 66.22 -37.73
N GLY A 630 32.93 65.23 -37.57
CA GLY A 630 33.90 65.17 -36.46
C GLY A 630 33.31 65.07 -35.06
N ASN A 631 32.00 64.82 -34.92
CA ASN A 631 31.33 64.63 -33.64
C ASN A 631 31.55 63.22 -33.08
N ASP A 632 31.72 63.13 -31.76
CA ASP A 632 32.06 61.88 -31.06
C ASP A 632 31.10 60.72 -31.39
N PHE A 633 31.68 59.67 -32.00
CA PHE A 633 31.02 58.45 -32.50
C PHE A 633 30.20 57.68 -31.43
N GLN A 634 30.40 57.99 -30.15
CA GLN A 634 29.72 57.31 -29.03
C GLN A 634 28.25 57.72 -28.86
N GLN A 635 27.79 58.89 -29.33
CA GLN A 635 26.38 59.29 -29.19
C GLN A 635 25.45 58.65 -30.24
N ALA A 636 25.96 58.28 -31.42
CA ALA A 636 25.16 57.69 -32.51
C ALA A 636 24.68 56.25 -32.22
N THR A 637 25.41 55.51 -31.38
CA THR A 637 25.10 54.09 -31.06
C THR A 637 23.88 53.90 -30.14
N ASN A 638 23.33 54.97 -29.56
CA ASN A 638 22.10 54.92 -28.76
C ASN A 638 20.81 55.15 -29.58
N SER A 639 20.91 55.35 -30.90
CA SER A 639 19.73 55.43 -31.76
C SER A 639 19.06 54.04 -31.85
N GLN A 640 17.91 53.89 -31.19
CA GLN A 640 17.24 52.60 -30.89
C GLN A 640 16.78 51.76 -32.10
N ASN A 641 17.06 52.15 -33.34
CA ASN A 641 16.48 51.54 -34.54
C ASN A 641 17.51 51.19 -35.64
N MET A 642 18.77 50.89 -35.30
CA MET A 642 19.68 50.36 -36.31
C MET A 642 19.30 48.91 -36.69
N PRO A 643 19.13 48.59 -37.97
CA PRO A 643 18.84 47.22 -38.42
C PRO A 643 20.05 46.30 -38.14
N ILE A 644 19.79 45.21 -37.42
CA ILE A 644 20.80 44.20 -37.05
C ILE A 644 20.53 42.88 -37.77
N TYR A 645 21.54 42.00 -37.84
CA TYR A 645 21.43 40.73 -38.55
C TYR A 645 20.26 39.85 -38.06
N SER A 646 19.86 39.96 -36.78
CA SER A 646 18.68 39.23 -36.27
C SER A 646 17.39 39.60 -37.01
N ASN A 647 17.21 40.85 -37.42
CA ASN A 647 16.03 41.28 -38.19
C ASN A 647 15.95 40.55 -39.53
N LEU A 648 17.08 40.44 -40.25
CA LEU A 648 17.16 39.72 -41.52
C LEU A 648 16.91 38.21 -41.33
N ILE A 649 17.51 37.62 -40.29
CA ILE A 649 17.34 36.20 -39.96
C ILE A 649 15.88 35.90 -39.64
N GLU A 650 15.23 36.68 -38.77
CA GLU A 650 13.83 36.49 -38.39
C GLU A 650 12.89 36.65 -39.58
N LEU A 651 13.16 37.62 -40.45
CA LEU A 651 12.36 37.87 -41.65
C LEU A 651 12.34 36.68 -42.62
N LEU A 652 13.49 36.06 -42.85
CA LEU A 652 13.64 35.05 -43.91
C LEU A 652 13.62 33.60 -43.40
N SER A 653 14.11 33.34 -42.19
CA SER A 653 14.34 31.98 -41.68
C SER A 653 13.09 31.11 -41.68
N VAL A 654 11.93 31.65 -41.30
CA VAL A 654 10.66 30.90 -41.26
C VAL A 654 10.27 30.40 -42.66
N HIS A 655 10.39 31.26 -43.67
CA HIS A 655 10.04 30.91 -45.05
C HIS A 655 11.03 29.92 -45.65
N LEU A 656 12.33 30.11 -45.42
CA LEU A 656 13.36 29.18 -45.87
C LEU A 656 13.23 27.81 -45.22
N LEU A 657 12.95 27.75 -43.91
CA LEU A 657 12.70 26.49 -43.21
C LEU A 657 11.41 25.81 -43.66
N THR A 658 10.41 26.59 -44.09
CA THR A 658 9.18 26.05 -44.69
C THR A 658 9.49 25.39 -46.03
N ASN A 659 10.23 26.07 -46.91
CA ASN A 659 10.65 25.53 -48.22
C ASN A 659 11.54 24.30 -48.06
N LEU A 660 12.53 24.37 -47.16
CA LEU A 660 13.40 23.22 -46.85
C LEU A 660 12.64 22.09 -46.14
N GLY A 661 11.57 22.39 -45.40
CA GLY A 661 10.69 21.41 -44.80
C GLY A 661 9.92 20.61 -45.85
N ASP A 662 9.46 21.28 -46.91
CA ASP A 662 8.85 20.63 -48.07
C ASP A 662 9.86 19.72 -48.81
N THR A 663 11.08 20.21 -49.06
CA THR A 663 12.17 19.38 -49.62
C THR A 663 12.50 18.19 -48.70
N LEU A 664 12.55 18.40 -47.38
CA LEU A 664 12.78 17.33 -46.40
C LEU A 664 11.70 16.27 -46.49
N SER A 665 10.42 16.65 -46.60
CA SER A 665 9.32 15.68 -46.69
C SER A 665 9.48 14.71 -47.88
N ARG A 666 10.04 15.19 -48.99
CA ARG A 666 10.38 14.33 -50.14
C ARG A 666 11.65 13.52 -49.90
N LEU A 667 12.69 14.13 -49.33
CA LEU A 667 13.91 13.43 -48.92
C LEU A 667 13.61 12.26 -47.97
N GLU A 668 12.65 12.40 -47.05
CA GLU A 668 12.22 11.37 -46.09
C GLU A 668 11.72 10.08 -46.77
N THR A 669 11.23 10.19 -48.01
CA THR A 669 10.76 9.04 -48.77
C THR A 669 11.90 8.19 -49.35
N THR A 670 13.10 8.78 -49.51
CA THR A 670 14.27 8.16 -50.13
C THR A 670 14.87 7.06 -49.26
N LYS A 671 15.66 6.17 -49.87
CA LYS A 671 16.34 5.09 -49.13
C LYS A 671 17.50 5.63 -48.29
N GLU A 672 18.22 6.60 -48.83
CA GLU A 672 19.36 7.26 -48.24
C GLU A 672 18.98 7.92 -46.91
N TYR A 673 17.87 8.68 -46.90
CA TYR A 673 17.37 9.28 -45.67
C TYR A 673 16.94 8.22 -44.66
N LYS A 674 16.22 7.16 -45.06
CA LYS A 674 15.80 6.09 -44.14
C LYS A 674 16.99 5.40 -43.48
N VAL A 675 18.08 5.19 -44.21
CA VAL A 675 19.33 4.64 -43.67
C VAL A 675 19.97 5.64 -42.71
N TRP A 676 20.11 6.91 -43.12
CA TRP A 676 20.65 7.97 -42.26
C TRP A 676 19.84 8.14 -40.97
N GLN A 677 18.51 8.16 -41.04
CA GLN A 677 17.62 8.33 -39.90
C GLN A 677 17.75 7.14 -38.93
N GLN A 678 17.85 5.91 -39.44
CA GLN A 678 18.12 4.75 -38.58
C GLN A 678 19.46 4.88 -37.86
N LEU A 679 20.52 5.31 -38.56
CA LEU A 679 21.84 5.55 -37.96
C LEU A 679 21.79 6.68 -36.93
N TYR A 680 21.14 7.80 -37.26
CA TYR A 680 20.95 8.94 -36.38
C TYR A 680 20.14 8.58 -35.14
N GLU A 681 19.05 7.81 -35.28
CA GLU A 681 18.27 7.30 -34.17
C GLU A 681 19.10 6.37 -33.27
N ILE A 682 19.94 5.52 -33.85
CA ILE A 682 20.85 4.66 -33.09
C ILE A 682 21.87 5.51 -32.33
N GLN A 683 22.49 6.49 -33.00
CA GLN A 683 23.51 7.36 -32.42
C GLN A 683 22.96 8.27 -31.32
N SER A 684 21.79 8.89 -31.55
CA SER A 684 21.09 9.73 -30.58
C SER A 684 20.57 8.94 -29.37
N LYS A 685 20.06 7.71 -29.57
CA LYS A 685 19.67 6.81 -28.47
C LYS A 685 20.86 6.26 -27.68
N SER A 686 22.07 6.32 -28.24
CA SER A 686 23.31 5.84 -27.61
C SER A 686 24.12 6.94 -26.91
N ALA A 687 23.64 8.19 -26.91
CA ALA A 687 24.31 9.36 -26.31
C ALA A 687 25.77 9.58 -26.79
N VAL A 688 26.07 9.24 -28.05
CA VAL A 688 27.39 9.45 -28.68
C VAL A 688 27.46 10.79 -29.44
N ILE A 689 26.36 11.57 -29.48
CA ILE A 689 26.29 12.89 -30.11
C ILE A 689 25.94 13.94 -29.05
#